data_AF-A0AA51ML56-F1
#
_entry.id   AF-A0AA51ML56-F1
#
_cell.length_a   1.000
_cell.length_b   1.000
_cell.length_c   1.000
_cell.angle_alpha   90.00
_cell.angle_beta   90.00
_cell.angle_gamma   90.00
#
_symmetry.space_group_name_H-M   'P 1'
#
loop_
_entity.id
_entity.type
_entity.pdbx_description
1 polymer ?
#
loop_
_entity_poly.entity_id
_entity_poly.type
_entity_poly.pdbx_seq_one_letter_code
_entity_poly.pdbx_strand_id
1 'polypeptide(L)'
;MPIIFGLLDSNRVPTISGTPGTSVNVGSSYSFTPTANDADASDILTFSITNKPTWATFDTATGQLSGTPVLADVGTTSGIIVSVSDGKQTVSLSAFALRVMESVNLARQFGVATQGADYDSSSAASLAIDGNASTFNHTTCTADKNWWQVKLPNPTLISKLVVTSRSSWTSRINGAGVYVSNTPYNGTLNESDKVATLNGIATAQTTAFSTPKSGAYVIVKAAADNCLHMSEVEVHGNAPASPHLDQSAYTFQLSNSAAIGKTVSTLKAVDYQLDSVSYALEGSSIPFAIDAQGKITVKTALQAGVTYTFDVVVSDGANVSRAPITVNVTASSSVEDALRTGDASVATSEELLDATIAALASQKATPSLLTALYGSDSIAYTPGNRTQLINFKPWVDSVFPIVVGNKGNTLAVAGTTPTARYAAFGISPMELFQANKSLTFETPFSRLLAWLLAGEPVNTNALSGNRKIALSFVSSEHTEIKAWIAKKYPSWTVTDCNTVATLATCYGSADLVVTGWQGNNADAQTIRQALATVMTAGKPVLYLHTWYEDYNDVAHAIADLLKFSLPYGGNFWANDAANWTNVTAMQTATWEKQGLAGVETMLKHFKANDYSIATRNTAFYPGANKVRAIMTLLDESKINLFQSNESRLYRLLALLGDSYRQEVVFPMDMDATNANVFLKSLFADHAVYNYRTLNRVQADMGNFSRSDFSHITPVTKTVTMTSRQNFRAAGVYALPGKTVRVTRNDNSSTTTKVFINSLRSGSTHEYEAWGYKRPKFLESAHVPIKSGETITLTSPYGGPIQIDFGINDQPVSFTFEQVGEHPFWDDTSDNAVFSAKLAAGEYDWAEFVTPAFEIHSTLEKMRESVSNTRWGGTLEGFAAATMRYIHNFPHVLAGFKGPNIDVVPEIHDFATANGFTIENLDLVKHMNADQATCGYGCSGNPYDAYWAFDPIGHGDIHEMGHGLEKSRFRLEGWNYHASTNPYSYYSKTQYYKTTGGDSDCQSLPFKDAFVALQASVGQANPAAYLKTNYWDAVEDNWSRAASMTIQMMMTAEHQGALVDGWHLLARLHILEREFNRARSDTTAWDAKKTSLGFASYSKAEADAISNNDWMVIAVSKVTGMDYRDYFSMWGQAFSAKANAQVVAFNHAAAQRRFFITSPSGYCKGEGFDGNFLPVTGSQVWPLAGAQPRLMGDSFR
;
A
#
# COMPACT_ATOMS: atom_id res chain seq x y z
N MET A 1 -38.13 -93.87 -57.48
CA MET A 1 -39.42 -93.62 -56.80
C MET A 1 -39.16 -93.29 -55.34
N PRO A 2 -40.00 -92.44 -54.73
CA PRO A 2 -39.57 -91.35 -53.84
C PRO A 2 -39.81 -91.65 -52.36
N ILE A 3 -39.12 -90.92 -51.46
CA ILE A 3 -39.72 -90.35 -50.25
C ILE A 3 -39.08 -88.97 -50.00
N ILE A 4 -39.88 -87.92 -50.20
CA ILE A 4 -39.64 -86.55 -49.72
C ILE A 4 -40.11 -86.53 -48.26
N PHE A 5 -39.21 -86.25 -47.32
CA PHE A 5 -39.59 -85.74 -46.01
C PHE A 5 -39.39 -84.23 -46.03
N GLY A 6 -40.50 -83.50 -45.86
CA GLY A 6 -40.50 -82.06 -45.71
C GLY A 6 -39.69 -81.65 -44.49
N LEU A 7 -38.63 -80.88 -44.74
CA LEU A 7 -38.03 -80.01 -43.74
C LEU A 7 -39.10 -78.97 -43.39
N LEU A 8 -39.57 -79.02 -42.15
CA LEU A 8 -40.31 -77.91 -41.56
C LEU A 8 -39.38 -76.70 -41.59
N ASP A 9 -39.74 -75.66 -42.34
CA ASP A 9 -39.05 -74.37 -42.30
C ASP A 9 -39.07 -73.87 -40.85
N SER A 10 -37.92 -74.00 -40.17
CA SER A 10 -37.75 -73.45 -38.84
C SER A 10 -37.55 -71.95 -38.99
N ASN A 11 -38.59 -71.20 -38.67
CA ASN A 11 -38.56 -69.74 -38.70
C ASN A 11 -37.39 -69.16 -37.89
N ARG A 12 -36.61 -68.27 -38.48
CA ARG A 12 -35.54 -67.53 -37.81
C ARG A 12 -36.10 -66.19 -37.36
N VAL A 13 -35.96 -65.91 -36.06
CA VAL A 13 -36.51 -64.68 -35.45
C VAL A 13 -35.87 -63.43 -36.06
N PRO A 14 -36.63 -62.37 -36.35
CA PRO A 14 -36.08 -61.12 -36.85
C PRO A 14 -35.16 -60.47 -35.82
N THR A 15 -34.27 -59.60 -36.30
CA THR A 15 -33.42 -58.76 -35.46
C THR A 15 -33.83 -57.30 -35.59
N ILE A 16 -33.78 -56.53 -34.50
CA ILE A 16 -34.03 -55.09 -34.50
C ILE A 16 -32.98 -54.37 -33.66
N SER A 17 -32.49 -53.23 -34.15
CA SER A 17 -31.49 -52.39 -33.47
C SER A 17 -31.72 -50.91 -33.77
N GLY A 18 -31.17 -50.04 -32.93
CA GLY A 18 -31.27 -48.58 -33.05
C GLY A 18 -31.42 -47.91 -31.69
N THR A 19 -30.95 -46.67 -31.58
CA THR A 19 -31.04 -45.86 -30.36
C THR A 19 -31.85 -44.59 -30.65
N PRO A 20 -33.10 -44.48 -30.16
CA PRO A 20 -33.93 -43.30 -30.36
C PRO A 20 -33.43 -42.10 -29.55
N GLY A 21 -33.59 -40.90 -30.11
CA GLY A 21 -33.41 -39.67 -29.35
C GLY A 21 -34.46 -39.57 -28.24
N THR A 22 -34.07 -39.08 -27.06
CA THR A 22 -34.90 -39.06 -25.85
C THR A 22 -35.50 -37.69 -25.53
N SER A 23 -35.22 -36.67 -26.34
CA SER A 23 -35.83 -35.36 -26.23
C SER A 23 -36.08 -34.72 -27.60
N VAL A 24 -37.06 -33.82 -27.65
CA VAL A 24 -37.34 -32.95 -28.80
C VAL A 24 -37.95 -31.65 -28.31
N ASN A 25 -37.60 -30.52 -28.92
CA ASN A 25 -38.20 -29.23 -28.58
C ASN A 25 -39.51 -29.01 -29.34
N VAL A 26 -40.44 -28.26 -28.75
CA VAL A 26 -41.64 -27.79 -29.44
C VAL A 26 -41.26 -27.17 -30.80
N GLY A 27 -41.96 -27.57 -31.86
CA GLY A 27 -41.75 -27.09 -33.22
C GLY A 27 -40.57 -27.73 -33.98
N SER A 28 -39.77 -28.59 -33.34
CA SER A 28 -38.66 -29.29 -34.00
C SER A 28 -39.10 -30.67 -34.51
N SER A 29 -38.69 -31.06 -35.72
CA SER A 29 -39.01 -32.39 -36.24
C SER A 29 -38.22 -33.48 -35.52
N TYR A 30 -38.93 -34.48 -34.98
CA TYR A 30 -38.39 -35.74 -34.49
C TYR A 30 -38.44 -36.79 -35.61
N SER A 31 -37.40 -37.62 -35.72
CA SER A 31 -37.40 -38.80 -36.58
C SER A 31 -36.48 -39.88 -36.02
N PHE A 32 -36.99 -41.10 -35.92
CA PHE A 32 -36.24 -42.29 -35.54
C PHE A 32 -36.70 -43.47 -36.39
N THR A 33 -35.78 -44.11 -37.12
CA THR A 33 -36.04 -45.33 -37.88
C THR A 33 -35.13 -46.45 -37.36
N PRO A 34 -35.67 -47.55 -36.82
CA PRO A 34 -34.87 -48.69 -36.40
C PRO A 34 -34.35 -49.47 -37.61
N THR A 35 -33.25 -50.18 -37.44
CA THR A 35 -32.76 -51.15 -38.43
C THR A 35 -33.27 -52.53 -38.04
N ALA A 36 -34.02 -53.18 -38.94
CA ALA A 36 -34.42 -54.57 -38.76
C ALA A 36 -34.02 -55.44 -39.95
N ASN A 37 -33.76 -56.72 -39.68
CA ASN A 37 -33.42 -57.70 -40.71
C ASN A 37 -33.94 -59.08 -40.32
N ASP A 38 -34.35 -59.84 -41.33
CA ASP A 38 -34.73 -61.24 -41.22
C ASP A 38 -33.84 -62.11 -42.11
N ALA A 39 -33.51 -63.31 -41.65
CA ALA A 39 -32.70 -64.24 -42.43
C ALA A 39 -33.55 -65.07 -43.42
N ASP A 40 -34.86 -65.13 -43.23
CA ASP A 40 -35.84 -65.78 -44.09
C ASP A 40 -36.34 -64.80 -45.17
N ALA A 41 -35.78 -64.92 -46.38
CA ALA A 41 -35.96 -63.93 -47.45
C ALA A 41 -37.39 -63.79 -48.01
N SER A 42 -38.31 -64.68 -47.63
CA SER A 42 -39.73 -64.62 -48.01
C SER A 42 -40.60 -63.85 -47.02
N ASP A 43 -40.07 -63.51 -45.84
CA ASP A 43 -40.86 -62.94 -44.76
C ASP A 43 -40.97 -61.42 -44.90
N ILE A 44 -42.18 -60.90 -44.69
CA ILE A 44 -42.47 -59.46 -44.78
C ILE A 44 -42.42 -58.88 -43.38
N LEU A 45 -41.40 -58.05 -43.11
CA LEU A 45 -41.27 -57.39 -41.81
C LEU A 45 -42.32 -56.30 -41.64
N THR A 46 -43.08 -56.40 -40.55
CA THR A 46 -44.07 -55.41 -40.14
C THR A 46 -43.71 -54.88 -38.76
N PHE A 47 -43.73 -53.56 -38.61
CA PHE A 47 -43.38 -52.87 -37.39
C PHE A 47 -44.61 -52.42 -36.61
N SER A 48 -44.49 -52.39 -35.28
CA SER A 48 -45.52 -51.88 -34.37
C SER A 48 -44.90 -51.04 -33.26
N ILE A 49 -45.71 -50.18 -32.62
CA ILE A 49 -45.27 -49.30 -31.55
C ILE A 49 -46.28 -49.26 -30.40
N THR A 50 -45.77 -49.32 -29.16
CA THR A 50 -46.53 -49.13 -27.93
C THR A 50 -46.21 -47.78 -27.31
N ASN A 51 -47.20 -47.13 -26.67
CA ASN A 51 -47.10 -45.81 -26.04
C ASN A 51 -46.58 -44.69 -26.97
N LYS A 52 -46.91 -44.75 -28.26
CA LYS A 52 -46.54 -43.71 -29.23
C LYS A 52 -47.06 -42.33 -28.78
N PRO A 53 -46.22 -41.27 -28.81
CA PRO A 53 -46.70 -39.91 -28.57
C PRO A 53 -47.87 -39.56 -29.50
N THR A 54 -48.87 -38.84 -28.98
CA THR A 54 -50.09 -38.49 -29.72
C THR A 54 -49.80 -37.61 -30.93
N TRP A 55 -48.77 -36.75 -30.85
CA TRP A 55 -48.31 -35.86 -31.90
C TRP A 55 -47.45 -36.54 -32.99
N ALA A 56 -46.97 -37.76 -32.76
CA ALA A 56 -46.08 -38.45 -33.67
C ALA A 56 -46.82 -39.42 -34.61
N THR A 57 -46.31 -39.59 -35.82
CA THR A 57 -46.71 -40.62 -36.79
C THR A 57 -45.74 -41.81 -36.75
N PHE A 58 -46.25 -43.02 -36.99
CA PHE A 58 -45.43 -44.23 -37.05
C PHE A 58 -45.72 -45.01 -38.33
N ASP A 59 -44.67 -45.30 -39.08
CA ASP A 59 -44.74 -46.10 -40.31
C ASP A 59 -44.53 -47.59 -39.98
N THR A 60 -45.58 -48.39 -40.19
CA THR A 60 -45.56 -49.83 -39.90
C THR A 60 -44.75 -50.65 -40.91
N ALA A 61 -44.35 -50.08 -42.05
CA ALA A 61 -43.50 -50.76 -43.03
C ALA A 61 -42.01 -50.57 -42.74
N THR A 62 -41.62 -49.41 -42.20
CA THR A 62 -40.20 -49.05 -41.97
C THR A 62 -39.82 -48.98 -40.49
N GLY A 63 -40.81 -48.92 -39.60
CA GLY A 63 -40.61 -48.67 -38.17
C GLY A 63 -40.31 -47.21 -37.83
N GLN A 64 -40.40 -46.29 -38.79
CA GLN A 64 -40.09 -44.88 -38.56
C GLN A 64 -41.11 -44.20 -37.64
N LEU A 65 -40.66 -43.71 -36.49
CA LEU A 65 -41.38 -42.77 -35.64
C LEU A 65 -40.95 -41.34 -35.99
N SER A 66 -41.87 -40.51 -36.47
CA SER A 66 -41.58 -39.12 -36.86
C SER A 66 -42.71 -38.16 -36.51
N GLY A 67 -42.42 -36.87 -36.38
CA GLY A 67 -43.45 -35.85 -36.12
C GLY A 67 -42.86 -34.56 -35.55
N THR A 68 -43.70 -33.55 -35.35
CA THR A 68 -43.28 -32.26 -34.77
C THR A 68 -44.21 -31.92 -33.60
N PRO A 69 -43.74 -31.93 -32.35
CA PRO A 69 -44.57 -31.64 -31.19
C PRO A 69 -44.94 -30.16 -31.13
N VAL A 70 -46.13 -29.85 -30.64
CA VAL A 70 -46.59 -28.48 -30.35
C VAL A 70 -46.52 -28.19 -28.85
N LEU A 71 -46.80 -26.95 -28.44
CA LEU A 71 -46.73 -26.53 -27.04
C LEU A 71 -47.60 -27.38 -26.11
N ALA A 72 -48.75 -27.85 -26.59
CA ALA A 72 -49.65 -28.72 -25.82
C ALA A 72 -49.05 -30.11 -25.53
N ASP A 73 -47.98 -30.50 -26.23
CA ASP A 73 -47.32 -31.79 -26.09
C ASP A 73 -46.15 -31.77 -25.10
N VAL A 74 -45.84 -30.62 -24.48
CA VAL A 74 -44.75 -30.48 -23.49
C VAL A 74 -44.96 -31.45 -22.33
N GLY A 75 -43.91 -32.21 -22.02
CA GLY A 75 -43.96 -33.30 -21.05
C GLY A 75 -43.20 -34.54 -21.52
N THR A 76 -43.25 -35.63 -20.76
CA THR A 76 -42.53 -36.87 -21.09
C THR A 76 -43.51 -37.97 -21.45
N THR A 77 -43.34 -38.59 -22.61
CA THR A 77 -44.00 -39.86 -22.97
C THR A 77 -43.04 -41.00 -22.67
N SER A 78 -43.35 -41.83 -21.67
CA SER A 78 -42.49 -42.94 -21.23
C SER A 78 -43.01 -44.29 -21.73
N GLY A 79 -42.12 -45.29 -21.76
CA GLY A 79 -42.47 -46.66 -22.10
C GLY A 79 -42.76 -46.89 -23.58
N ILE A 80 -42.14 -46.09 -24.46
CA ILE A 80 -42.25 -46.23 -25.91
C ILE A 80 -41.47 -47.47 -26.33
N ILE A 81 -42.13 -48.43 -27.00
CA ILE A 81 -41.52 -49.69 -27.43
C ILE A 81 -41.81 -49.90 -28.91
N VAL A 82 -40.76 -49.95 -29.73
CA VAL A 82 -40.85 -50.29 -31.17
C VAL A 82 -40.51 -51.77 -31.35
N SER A 83 -41.36 -52.49 -32.07
CA SER A 83 -41.22 -53.92 -32.34
C SER A 83 -41.29 -54.22 -33.83
N VAL A 84 -40.65 -55.32 -34.24
CA VAL A 84 -40.73 -55.86 -35.60
C VAL A 84 -41.19 -57.31 -35.54
N SER A 85 -42.04 -57.70 -36.49
CA SER A 85 -42.59 -59.05 -36.63
C SER A 85 -42.45 -59.53 -38.07
N ASP A 86 -42.07 -60.79 -38.24
CA ASP A 86 -42.05 -61.52 -39.52
C ASP A 86 -43.40 -62.22 -39.82
N GLY A 87 -44.40 -62.05 -38.94
CA GLY A 87 -45.70 -62.72 -38.99
C GLY A 87 -45.80 -63.99 -38.13
N LYS A 88 -44.70 -64.44 -37.51
CA LYS A 88 -44.62 -65.62 -36.64
C LYS A 88 -44.01 -65.30 -35.27
N GLN A 89 -42.93 -64.49 -35.22
CA GLN A 89 -42.28 -64.02 -33.98
C GLN A 89 -42.09 -62.51 -34.00
N THR A 90 -42.02 -61.91 -32.80
CA THR A 90 -41.87 -60.47 -32.62
C THR A 90 -40.73 -60.18 -31.66
N VAL A 91 -39.86 -59.26 -32.04
CA VAL A 91 -38.79 -58.72 -31.17
C VAL A 91 -38.94 -57.21 -31.02
N SER A 92 -38.50 -56.69 -29.89
CA SER A 92 -38.66 -55.28 -29.52
C SER A 92 -37.32 -54.66 -29.15
N LEU A 93 -37.19 -53.36 -29.40
CA LEU A 93 -36.17 -52.55 -28.75
C LEU A 93 -36.48 -52.40 -27.26
N SER A 94 -35.46 -52.05 -26.48
CA SER A 94 -35.65 -51.60 -25.10
C SER A 94 -36.59 -50.40 -25.06
N ALA A 95 -37.46 -50.36 -24.05
CA ALA A 95 -38.36 -49.23 -23.84
C ALA A 95 -37.57 -47.93 -23.63
N PHE A 96 -38.03 -46.83 -24.24
CA PHE A 96 -37.45 -45.50 -24.05
C PHE A 96 -38.51 -44.47 -23.67
N ALA A 97 -38.07 -43.27 -23.28
CA ALA A 97 -38.92 -42.13 -23.03
C ALA A 97 -38.53 -40.97 -23.95
N LEU A 98 -39.53 -40.21 -24.42
CA LEU A 98 -39.35 -39.02 -25.23
C LEU A 98 -39.91 -37.80 -24.49
N ARG A 99 -39.02 -36.86 -24.13
CA ARG A 99 -39.35 -35.61 -23.47
C ARG A 99 -39.51 -34.47 -24.46
N VAL A 100 -40.70 -33.88 -24.52
CA VAL A 100 -40.97 -32.64 -25.25
C VAL A 100 -40.65 -31.45 -24.34
N MET A 101 -39.76 -30.57 -24.78
CA MET A 101 -39.27 -29.42 -24.01
C MET A 101 -39.80 -28.09 -24.56
N GLU A 102 -40.12 -27.15 -23.67
CA GLU A 102 -40.46 -25.77 -24.01
C GLU A 102 -39.20 -24.96 -24.38
N SER A 103 -39.33 -23.96 -25.26
CA SER A 103 -38.22 -23.04 -25.58
C SER A 103 -37.98 -22.01 -24.47
N VAL A 104 -36.71 -21.69 -24.19
CA VAL A 104 -36.32 -20.81 -23.08
C VAL A 104 -36.00 -19.40 -23.59
N ASN A 105 -36.28 -18.35 -22.79
CA ASN A 105 -35.83 -16.99 -23.07
C ASN A 105 -34.31 -16.85 -22.81
N LEU A 106 -33.54 -17.08 -23.87
CA LEU A 106 -32.08 -17.08 -23.90
C LEU A 106 -31.49 -15.68 -23.65
N ALA A 107 -32.19 -14.62 -24.06
CA ALA A 107 -31.72 -13.25 -23.80
C ALA A 107 -31.72 -12.95 -22.30
N ARG A 108 -32.73 -13.39 -21.57
CA ARG A 108 -32.80 -13.23 -20.12
C ARG A 108 -31.78 -14.10 -19.37
N GLN A 109 -31.58 -15.33 -19.85
CA GLN A 109 -30.78 -16.31 -19.12
C GLN A 109 -29.28 -16.18 -19.41
N PHE A 110 -28.90 -15.86 -20.65
CA PHE A 110 -27.51 -15.87 -21.12
C PHE A 110 -27.11 -14.62 -21.89
N GLY A 111 -28.06 -13.70 -22.12
CA GLY A 111 -27.86 -12.55 -22.98
C GLY A 111 -26.98 -11.48 -22.34
N VAL A 112 -26.09 -10.90 -23.13
CA VAL A 112 -25.37 -9.66 -22.77
C VAL A 112 -25.82 -8.54 -23.69
N ALA A 113 -26.62 -7.63 -23.15
CA ALA A 113 -27.18 -6.51 -23.90
C ALA A 113 -26.24 -5.30 -23.94
N THR A 114 -26.17 -4.65 -25.10
CA THR A 114 -25.44 -3.40 -25.33
C THR A 114 -26.25 -2.49 -26.23
N GLN A 115 -26.01 -1.19 -26.15
CA GLN A 115 -26.67 -0.21 -27.02
C GLN A 115 -25.71 0.92 -27.40
N GLY A 116 -26.05 1.71 -28.42
CA GLY A 116 -25.12 2.69 -28.99
C GLY A 116 -24.72 3.82 -28.03
N ALA A 117 -25.69 4.43 -27.36
CA ALA A 117 -25.48 5.35 -26.25
C ALA A 117 -26.72 5.39 -25.36
N ASP A 118 -26.50 5.36 -24.05
CA ASP A 118 -27.57 5.53 -23.06
C ASP A 118 -28.06 6.98 -23.07
N TYR A 119 -29.37 7.19 -23.00
CA TYR A 119 -29.93 8.54 -22.82
C TYR A 119 -29.56 9.13 -21.45
N ASP A 120 -29.56 8.28 -20.41
CA ASP A 120 -29.10 8.56 -19.05
C ASP A 120 -28.63 7.27 -18.35
N SER A 121 -28.02 7.41 -17.17
CA SER A 121 -27.48 6.27 -16.40
C SER A 121 -28.55 5.29 -15.88
N SER A 122 -29.83 5.64 -15.93
CA SER A 122 -30.95 4.79 -15.49
C SER A 122 -31.61 3.99 -16.61
N SER A 123 -31.11 4.11 -17.85
CA SER A 123 -31.74 3.58 -19.07
C SER A 123 -30.90 2.54 -19.81
N ALA A 124 -30.12 1.76 -19.06
CA ALA A 124 -29.15 0.81 -19.59
C ALA A 124 -29.76 -0.28 -20.49
N ALA A 125 -28.96 -0.79 -21.43
CA ALA A 125 -29.37 -1.84 -22.37
C ALA A 125 -29.90 -3.11 -21.71
N SER A 126 -29.38 -3.48 -20.54
CA SER A 126 -29.77 -4.69 -19.80
C SER A 126 -31.20 -4.66 -19.28
N LEU A 127 -31.80 -3.47 -19.11
CA LEU A 127 -33.18 -3.32 -18.65
C LEU A 127 -34.22 -3.83 -19.66
N ALA A 128 -33.81 -4.09 -20.90
CA ALA A 128 -34.68 -4.70 -21.90
C ALA A 128 -34.69 -6.23 -21.84
N ILE A 129 -33.90 -6.87 -20.97
CA ILE A 129 -33.81 -8.35 -20.87
C ILE A 129 -33.88 -8.85 -19.42
N ASP A 130 -34.29 -7.99 -18.48
CA ASP A 130 -34.31 -8.30 -17.05
C ASP A 130 -35.58 -9.07 -16.64
N GLY A 131 -36.57 -9.18 -17.52
CA GLY A 131 -37.86 -9.81 -17.26
C GLY A 131 -38.79 -8.94 -16.41
N ASN A 132 -38.51 -7.64 -16.28
CA ASN A 132 -39.35 -6.69 -15.57
C ASN A 132 -39.94 -5.67 -16.55
N ALA A 133 -41.19 -5.88 -16.95
CA ALA A 133 -41.89 -4.98 -17.87
C ALA A 133 -42.10 -3.53 -17.37
N SER A 134 -41.73 -3.22 -16.12
CA SER A 134 -41.77 -1.86 -15.55
C SER A 134 -40.48 -1.07 -15.77
N THR A 135 -39.37 -1.74 -16.06
CA THR A 135 -38.10 -1.13 -16.46
C THR A 135 -38.03 -1.06 -17.99
N PHE A 136 -37.10 -0.24 -18.52
CA PHE A 136 -36.95 -0.07 -19.96
C PHE A 136 -35.57 0.46 -20.30
N ASN A 137 -35.06 0.09 -21.48
CA ASN A 137 -33.89 0.74 -22.05
C ASN A 137 -34.30 2.03 -22.80
N HIS A 138 -33.38 2.98 -22.91
CA HIS A 138 -33.56 4.20 -23.71
C HIS A 138 -32.26 4.59 -24.41
N THR A 139 -32.22 4.45 -25.74
CA THR A 139 -31.08 4.91 -26.55
C THR A 139 -31.18 6.40 -26.85
N THR A 140 -30.06 7.07 -27.11
CA THR A 140 -30.14 8.38 -27.77
C THR A 140 -30.83 8.25 -29.14
N CYS A 141 -31.41 9.35 -29.63
CA CYS A 141 -32.17 9.35 -30.88
C CYS A 141 -31.28 9.69 -32.10
N THR A 142 -29.94 9.66 -31.97
CA THR A 142 -29.04 9.92 -33.11
C THR A 142 -28.88 8.67 -33.97
N ALA A 143 -28.94 8.81 -35.30
CA ALA A 143 -28.95 7.68 -36.24
C ALA A 143 -27.79 6.66 -36.09
N ASP A 144 -26.63 7.09 -35.57
CA ASP A 144 -25.45 6.24 -35.34
C ASP A 144 -25.46 5.52 -33.99
N LYS A 145 -26.28 5.98 -33.03
CA LYS A 145 -26.36 5.47 -31.65
C LYS A 145 -27.71 4.86 -31.26
N ASN A 146 -28.74 5.02 -32.08
CA ASN A 146 -30.10 4.54 -31.83
C ASN A 146 -30.32 3.05 -32.19
N TRP A 147 -29.47 2.20 -31.62
CA TRP A 147 -29.50 0.76 -31.80
C TRP A 147 -29.28 0.05 -30.47
N TRP A 148 -29.85 -1.14 -30.36
CA TRP A 148 -29.73 -2.04 -29.23
C TRP A 148 -29.44 -3.44 -29.76
N GLN A 149 -28.63 -4.23 -29.04
CA GLN A 149 -28.43 -5.64 -29.37
C GLN A 149 -28.23 -6.47 -28.11
N VAL A 150 -28.52 -7.77 -28.21
CA VAL A 150 -28.15 -8.77 -27.23
C VAL A 150 -27.28 -9.84 -27.87
N LYS A 151 -26.11 -10.10 -27.24
CA LYS A 151 -25.24 -11.23 -27.59
C LYS A 151 -25.78 -12.50 -26.94
N LEU A 152 -25.90 -13.57 -27.73
CA LEU A 152 -26.37 -14.88 -27.32
C LEU A 152 -25.25 -15.93 -27.49
N PRO A 153 -25.40 -17.13 -26.91
CA PRO A 153 -24.54 -18.27 -27.24
C PRO A 153 -24.53 -18.54 -28.76
N ASN A 154 -23.47 -19.14 -29.32
CA ASN A 154 -23.38 -19.37 -30.77
C ASN A 154 -22.91 -20.82 -31.06
N PRO A 155 -23.61 -21.58 -31.93
CA PRO A 155 -24.87 -21.26 -32.59
C PRO A 155 -26.08 -21.34 -31.65
N THR A 156 -26.85 -20.25 -31.57
CA THR A 156 -28.20 -20.29 -30.96
C THR A 156 -29.24 -20.46 -32.07
N LEU A 157 -30.16 -21.40 -31.88
CA LEU A 157 -31.31 -21.58 -32.76
C LEU A 157 -32.52 -20.84 -32.17
N ILE A 158 -32.82 -19.68 -32.74
CA ILE A 158 -33.90 -18.78 -32.30
C ILE A 158 -35.21 -19.21 -32.95
N SER A 159 -36.20 -19.56 -32.12
CA SER A 159 -37.53 -20.00 -32.54
C SER A 159 -38.57 -18.87 -32.52
N LYS A 160 -38.43 -17.91 -31.60
CA LYS A 160 -39.38 -16.81 -31.42
C LYS A 160 -38.68 -15.60 -30.80
N LEU A 161 -38.95 -14.41 -31.32
CA LEU A 161 -38.55 -13.13 -30.75
C LEU A 161 -39.79 -12.38 -30.29
N VAL A 162 -39.70 -11.73 -29.14
CA VAL A 162 -40.76 -10.85 -28.63
C VAL A 162 -40.11 -9.52 -28.30
N VAL A 163 -40.63 -8.42 -28.89
CA VAL A 163 -40.19 -7.07 -28.54
C VAL A 163 -41.37 -6.29 -27.99
N THR A 164 -41.25 -5.82 -26.77
CA THR A 164 -42.27 -5.06 -26.06
C THR A 164 -41.80 -3.62 -25.89
N SER A 165 -42.58 -2.67 -26.39
CA SER A 165 -42.31 -1.25 -26.16
C SER A 165 -42.85 -0.79 -24.82
N ARG A 166 -42.25 0.27 -24.28
CA ARG A 166 -42.86 1.03 -23.18
C ARG A 166 -44.23 1.59 -23.59
N SER A 167 -45.25 1.32 -22.78
CA SER A 167 -46.66 1.64 -23.06
C SER A 167 -46.94 3.12 -23.35
N SER A 168 -46.18 4.06 -22.77
CA SER A 168 -46.39 5.50 -22.96
C SER A 168 -45.71 6.10 -24.21
N TRP A 169 -44.83 5.36 -24.89
CA TRP A 169 -43.96 5.91 -25.95
C TRP A 169 -43.82 4.98 -27.15
N THR A 170 -44.89 4.27 -27.49
CA THR A 170 -44.88 3.20 -28.50
C THR A 170 -44.48 3.67 -29.90
N SER A 171 -44.77 4.92 -30.25
CA SER A 171 -44.40 5.53 -31.54
C SER A 171 -42.89 5.58 -31.79
N ARG A 172 -42.06 5.49 -30.75
CA ARG A 172 -40.58 5.58 -30.85
C ARG A 172 -39.95 4.35 -31.49
N ILE A 173 -40.56 3.17 -31.33
CA ILE A 173 -40.08 1.95 -32.00
C ILE A 173 -40.76 1.73 -33.35
N ASN A 174 -41.64 2.63 -33.80
CA ASN A 174 -42.32 2.47 -35.08
C ASN A 174 -41.31 2.50 -36.25
N GLY A 175 -41.39 1.50 -37.12
CA GLY A 175 -40.46 1.30 -38.23
C GLY A 175 -39.11 0.71 -37.83
N ALA A 176 -38.84 0.43 -36.55
CA ALA A 176 -37.58 -0.17 -36.13
C ALA A 176 -37.40 -1.58 -36.73
N GLY A 177 -36.22 -1.86 -37.28
CA GLY A 177 -35.89 -3.17 -37.82
C GLY A 177 -35.35 -4.10 -36.74
N VAL A 178 -35.80 -5.35 -36.75
CA VAL A 178 -35.25 -6.44 -35.92
C VAL A 178 -34.46 -7.38 -36.81
N TYR A 179 -33.24 -7.72 -36.39
CA TYR A 179 -32.29 -8.52 -37.16
C TYR A 179 -31.76 -9.68 -36.30
N VAL A 180 -31.52 -10.82 -36.93
CA VAL A 180 -30.81 -11.96 -36.34
C VAL A 180 -29.52 -12.15 -37.11
N SER A 181 -28.37 -11.92 -36.46
CA SER A 181 -27.06 -11.89 -37.12
C SER A 181 -26.03 -12.73 -36.37
N ASN A 182 -24.97 -13.14 -37.06
CA ASN A 182 -23.80 -13.78 -36.44
C ASN A 182 -22.70 -12.79 -36.05
N THR A 183 -22.82 -11.53 -36.47
CA THR A 183 -21.88 -10.46 -36.16
C THR A 183 -22.54 -9.39 -35.31
N PRO A 184 -21.83 -8.77 -34.35
CA PRO A 184 -22.36 -7.63 -33.62
C PRO A 184 -22.57 -6.44 -34.57
N TYR A 185 -23.50 -5.56 -34.22
CA TYR A 185 -23.67 -4.30 -34.92
C TYR A 185 -22.40 -3.45 -34.79
N ASN A 186 -21.85 -3.06 -35.94
CA ASN A 186 -20.62 -2.27 -36.06
C ASN A 186 -20.83 -0.95 -36.82
N GLY A 187 -22.09 -0.50 -36.93
CA GLY A 187 -22.49 0.67 -37.74
C GLY A 187 -23.14 0.32 -39.07
N THR A 188 -23.05 -0.94 -39.54
CA THR A 188 -23.71 -1.41 -40.76
C THR A 188 -24.62 -2.60 -40.45
N LEU A 189 -25.77 -2.70 -41.12
CA LEU A 189 -26.68 -3.85 -41.04
C LEU A 189 -26.70 -4.62 -42.36
N ASN A 190 -26.74 -5.94 -42.27
CA ASN A 190 -27.04 -6.79 -43.41
C ASN A 190 -28.56 -6.93 -43.52
N GLU A 191 -29.16 -6.36 -44.56
CA GLU A 191 -30.62 -6.40 -44.73
C GLU A 191 -31.17 -7.82 -44.91
N SER A 192 -30.35 -8.80 -45.33
CA SER A 192 -30.78 -10.21 -45.36
C SER A 192 -30.97 -10.84 -43.96
N ASP A 193 -30.39 -10.23 -42.92
CA ASP A 193 -30.53 -10.67 -41.52
C ASP A 193 -31.83 -10.15 -40.89
N LYS A 194 -32.54 -9.24 -41.57
CA LYS A 194 -33.78 -8.63 -41.07
C LYS A 194 -34.88 -9.69 -40.95
N VAL A 195 -35.51 -9.75 -39.77
CA VAL A 195 -36.57 -10.71 -39.44
C VAL A 195 -37.93 -10.06 -39.23
N ALA A 196 -37.96 -8.80 -38.82
CA ALA A 196 -39.20 -8.06 -38.60
C ALA A 196 -39.01 -6.56 -38.72
N THR A 197 -40.12 -5.85 -38.89
CA THR A 197 -40.22 -4.40 -38.72
C THR A 197 -41.32 -4.13 -37.69
N LEU A 198 -41.02 -3.31 -36.68
CA LEU A 198 -41.93 -3.03 -35.57
C LEU A 198 -42.93 -1.92 -35.93
N ASN A 199 -44.16 -2.02 -35.43
CA ASN A 199 -45.30 -1.16 -35.78
C ASN A 199 -45.69 -0.15 -34.69
N GLY A 200 -44.83 0.05 -33.67
CA GLY A 200 -45.04 1.09 -32.66
C GLY A 200 -46.29 0.99 -31.80
N ILE A 201 -46.63 -0.22 -31.35
CA ILE A 201 -47.81 -0.52 -30.51
C ILE A 201 -47.40 -0.99 -29.10
N ALA A 202 -48.27 -0.76 -28.11
CA ALA A 202 -48.00 -1.08 -26.70
C ALA A 202 -47.92 -2.58 -26.42
N THR A 203 -48.59 -3.40 -27.21
CA THR A 203 -48.61 -4.85 -27.06
C THR A 203 -47.31 -5.46 -27.60
N ALA A 204 -46.85 -6.52 -26.94
CA ALA A 204 -45.69 -7.29 -27.35
C ALA A 204 -45.78 -7.74 -28.82
N GLN A 205 -44.75 -7.44 -29.60
CA GLN A 205 -44.67 -7.78 -31.02
C GLN A 205 -43.85 -9.06 -31.18
N THR A 206 -44.53 -10.13 -31.57
CA THR A 206 -43.94 -11.47 -31.66
C THR A 206 -43.57 -11.81 -33.10
N THR A 207 -42.34 -12.24 -33.30
CA THR A 207 -41.84 -12.82 -34.56
C THR A 207 -41.51 -14.29 -34.30
N ALA A 208 -42.38 -15.20 -34.75
CA ALA A 208 -42.15 -16.64 -34.65
C ALA A 208 -41.56 -17.19 -35.96
N PHE A 209 -40.64 -18.13 -35.87
CA PHE A 209 -40.00 -18.77 -37.02
C PHE A 209 -40.47 -20.22 -37.15
N SER A 210 -41.05 -20.58 -38.29
CA SER A 210 -41.42 -21.96 -38.60
C SER A 210 -40.20 -22.87 -38.73
N THR A 211 -39.07 -22.30 -39.14
CA THR A 211 -37.74 -22.92 -39.07
C THR A 211 -36.86 -22.03 -38.20
N PRO A 212 -36.32 -22.51 -37.06
CA PRO A 212 -35.49 -21.70 -36.17
C PRO A 212 -34.31 -21.04 -36.92
N LYS A 213 -34.06 -19.76 -36.64
CA LYS A 213 -32.95 -19.01 -37.24
C LYS A 213 -31.69 -19.12 -36.38
N SER A 214 -30.56 -19.44 -37.00
CA SER A 214 -29.26 -19.39 -36.32
C SER A 214 -28.77 -17.95 -36.22
N GLY A 215 -28.32 -17.53 -35.04
CA GLY A 215 -27.70 -16.21 -34.85
C GLY A 215 -27.00 -16.07 -33.50
N ALA A 216 -25.91 -15.30 -33.48
CA ALA A 216 -25.19 -14.94 -32.25
C ALA A 216 -25.69 -13.63 -31.63
N TYR A 217 -26.43 -12.82 -32.39
CA TYR A 217 -26.94 -11.51 -31.97
C TYR A 217 -28.37 -11.31 -32.44
N VAL A 218 -29.19 -10.70 -31.58
CA VAL A 218 -30.45 -10.06 -31.97
C VAL A 218 -30.24 -8.56 -31.88
N ILE A 219 -30.47 -7.86 -32.99
CA ILE A 219 -30.25 -6.42 -33.10
C ILE A 219 -31.58 -5.74 -33.38
N VAL A 220 -31.88 -4.66 -32.65
CA VAL A 220 -33.00 -3.75 -32.91
C VAL A 220 -32.42 -2.39 -33.28
N LYS A 221 -32.81 -1.87 -34.44
CA LYS A 221 -32.36 -0.57 -34.95
C LYS A 221 -33.55 0.34 -35.20
N ALA A 222 -33.55 1.53 -34.60
CA ALA A 222 -34.60 2.52 -34.86
C ALA A 222 -34.53 3.06 -36.30
N ALA A 223 -35.70 3.44 -36.83
CA ALA A 223 -35.80 4.11 -38.13
C ALA A 223 -35.39 5.58 -38.02
N ALA A 224 -34.59 6.07 -38.97
CA ALA A 224 -34.09 7.46 -39.02
C ALA A 224 -33.46 7.92 -37.69
N ASP A 225 -33.75 9.15 -37.25
CA ASP A 225 -33.30 9.75 -35.97
C ASP A 225 -34.30 9.49 -34.82
N ASN A 226 -34.96 8.33 -34.81
CA ASN A 226 -35.82 7.93 -33.69
C ASN A 226 -35.00 7.17 -32.62
N CYS A 227 -35.55 6.93 -31.43
CA CYS A 227 -34.86 6.24 -30.32
C CYS A 227 -35.61 4.97 -29.90
N LEU A 228 -34.92 4.01 -29.27
CA LEU A 228 -35.53 2.76 -28.82
C LEU A 228 -35.96 2.87 -27.36
N HIS A 229 -37.25 2.59 -27.10
CA HIS A 229 -37.86 2.48 -25.77
C HIS A 229 -38.48 1.11 -25.62
N MET A 230 -37.68 0.12 -25.22
CA MET A 230 -38.13 -1.26 -25.08
C MET A 230 -38.16 -1.63 -23.60
N SER A 231 -39.31 -2.15 -23.17
CA SER A 231 -39.49 -2.63 -21.79
C SER A 231 -39.12 -4.09 -21.63
N GLU A 232 -39.14 -4.88 -22.72
CA GLU A 232 -38.69 -6.27 -22.71
C GLU A 232 -38.37 -6.71 -24.13
N VAL A 233 -37.32 -7.52 -24.28
CA VAL A 233 -36.92 -8.23 -25.48
C VAL A 233 -36.66 -9.68 -25.09
N GLU A 234 -37.56 -10.56 -25.51
CA GLU A 234 -37.44 -11.98 -25.24
C GLU A 234 -36.92 -12.70 -26.48
N VAL A 235 -35.89 -13.53 -26.28
CA VAL A 235 -35.32 -14.35 -27.35
C VAL A 235 -35.49 -15.81 -27.00
N HIS A 236 -36.51 -16.44 -27.56
CA HIS A 236 -36.86 -17.82 -27.27
C HIS A 236 -36.22 -18.77 -28.26
N GLY A 237 -35.47 -19.74 -27.77
CA GLY A 237 -34.76 -20.68 -28.63
C GLY A 237 -34.03 -21.76 -27.86
N ASN A 238 -33.15 -22.47 -28.57
CA ASN A 238 -32.30 -23.51 -28.01
C ASN A 238 -30.85 -23.03 -27.99
N ALA A 239 -30.23 -23.09 -26.82
CA ALA A 239 -28.79 -22.88 -26.67
C ALA A 239 -28.02 -24.08 -27.27
N PRO A 240 -26.70 -23.91 -27.55
CA PRO A 240 -25.85 -25.03 -27.95
C PRO A 240 -25.94 -26.21 -26.99
N ALA A 241 -25.98 -27.43 -27.54
CA ALA A 241 -26.02 -28.66 -26.74
C ALA A 241 -24.65 -29.10 -26.23
N SER A 242 -23.56 -28.63 -26.84
CA SER A 242 -22.20 -28.97 -26.40
C SER A 242 -21.67 -27.92 -25.42
N PRO A 243 -20.93 -28.34 -24.37
CA PRO A 243 -20.25 -27.40 -23.49
C PRO A 243 -19.21 -26.60 -24.28
N HIS A 244 -19.05 -25.32 -23.99
CA HIS A 244 -18.23 -24.41 -24.79
C HIS A 244 -17.06 -23.86 -23.98
N LEU A 245 -15.85 -23.94 -24.53
CA LEU A 245 -14.64 -23.28 -24.00
C LEU A 245 -14.57 -21.84 -24.51
N ASP A 246 -14.06 -20.91 -23.69
CA ASP A 246 -14.03 -19.48 -24.05
C ASP A 246 -13.18 -19.16 -25.29
N GLN A 247 -12.27 -20.06 -25.69
CA GLN A 247 -11.44 -19.93 -26.88
C GLN A 247 -11.39 -21.25 -27.66
N SER A 248 -11.25 -21.14 -28.98
CA SER A 248 -11.12 -22.29 -29.87
C SER A 248 -9.71 -22.90 -29.90
N ALA A 249 -8.71 -22.25 -29.28
CA ALA A 249 -7.34 -22.71 -29.12
C ALA A 249 -6.61 -21.87 -28.06
N TYR A 250 -5.61 -22.44 -27.38
CA TYR A 250 -4.79 -21.72 -26.39
C TYR A 250 -3.30 -21.91 -26.67
N THR A 251 -2.51 -20.85 -26.48
CA THR A 251 -1.06 -20.90 -26.58
C THR A 251 -0.42 -20.35 -25.32
N PHE A 252 0.50 -21.11 -24.73
CA PHE A 252 1.24 -20.77 -23.52
C PHE A 252 2.75 -20.81 -23.79
N GLN A 253 3.49 -20.03 -23.02
CA GLN A 253 4.95 -20.03 -22.99
C GLN A 253 5.41 -20.45 -21.60
N LEU A 254 6.26 -21.46 -21.53
CA LEU A 254 6.81 -22.00 -20.29
C LEU A 254 8.33 -22.14 -20.41
N SER A 255 9.01 -22.10 -19.27
CA SER A 255 10.44 -22.43 -19.20
C SER A 255 10.62 -23.93 -19.02
N ASN A 256 11.73 -24.48 -19.50
CA ASN A 256 12.13 -25.86 -19.22
C ASN A 256 12.44 -26.11 -17.74
N SER A 257 12.69 -25.06 -16.95
CA SER A 257 12.88 -25.13 -15.50
C SER A 257 11.58 -24.99 -14.68
N ALA A 258 10.41 -24.97 -15.33
CA ALA A 258 9.13 -24.98 -14.63
C ALA A 258 8.99 -26.18 -13.68
N ALA A 259 8.75 -25.90 -12.40
CA ALA A 259 8.59 -26.92 -11.36
C ALA A 259 7.38 -27.84 -11.64
N ILE A 260 7.49 -29.11 -11.23
CA ILE A 260 6.34 -30.04 -11.20
C ILE A 260 5.27 -29.48 -10.26
N GLY A 261 4.03 -29.49 -10.70
CA GLY A 261 2.87 -28.87 -10.04
C GLY A 261 2.62 -27.41 -10.45
N LYS A 262 3.55 -26.75 -11.17
CA LYS A 262 3.36 -25.36 -11.62
C LYS A 262 2.09 -25.25 -12.47
N THR A 263 1.24 -24.30 -12.11
CA THR A 263 0.01 -24.03 -12.88
C THR A 263 0.38 -23.35 -14.19
N VAL A 264 -0.11 -23.90 -15.30
CA VAL A 264 0.02 -23.33 -16.63
C VAL A 264 -1.09 -22.30 -16.87
N SER A 265 -2.34 -22.70 -16.64
CA SER A 265 -3.55 -21.87 -16.74
C SER A 265 -4.74 -22.60 -16.11
N THR A 266 -5.87 -21.90 -15.97
CA THR A 266 -7.17 -22.51 -15.63
C THR A 266 -8.17 -22.19 -16.73
N LEU A 267 -8.76 -23.21 -17.32
CA LEU A 267 -9.71 -23.09 -18.43
C LEU A 267 -11.15 -23.20 -17.93
N LYS A 268 -12.00 -22.25 -18.33
CA LYS A 268 -13.41 -22.26 -17.97
C LYS A 268 -14.25 -22.72 -19.16
N ALA A 269 -14.99 -23.80 -18.96
CA ALA A 269 -16.04 -24.20 -19.86
C ALA A 269 -17.40 -23.75 -19.32
N VAL A 270 -18.31 -23.43 -20.22
CA VAL A 270 -19.70 -23.11 -19.91
C VAL A 270 -20.59 -24.09 -20.65
N ASP A 271 -21.42 -24.80 -19.91
CA ASP A 271 -22.54 -25.53 -20.47
C ASP A 271 -23.80 -24.66 -20.39
N TYR A 272 -24.44 -24.42 -21.54
CA TYR A 272 -25.63 -23.57 -21.62
C TYR A 272 -26.94 -24.32 -21.33
N GLN A 273 -26.88 -25.63 -21.09
CA GLN A 273 -27.98 -26.46 -20.61
C GLN A 273 -27.93 -26.66 -19.09
N LEU A 274 -26.88 -26.10 -18.44
CA LEU A 274 -26.60 -26.16 -17.00
C LEU A 274 -26.21 -27.55 -16.49
N ASP A 275 -25.74 -28.41 -17.39
CA ASP A 275 -25.19 -29.71 -17.02
C ASP A 275 -23.80 -29.58 -16.38
N SER A 276 -23.44 -30.56 -15.55
CA SER A 276 -22.12 -30.59 -14.93
C SER A 276 -21.05 -30.95 -15.95
N VAL A 277 -20.01 -30.14 -16.07
CA VAL A 277 -18.89 -30.38 -17.00
C VAL A 277 -17.72 -31.10 -16.32
N SER A 278 -17.00 -31.90 -17.12
CA SER A 278 -15.77 -32.58 -16.76
C SER A 278 -14.65 -32.24 -17.74
N TYR A 279 -13.41 -32.27 -17.26
CA TYR A 279 -12.21 -31.91 -18.03
C TYR A 279 -11.26 -33.10 -18.15
N ALA A 280 -10.65 -33.27 -19.33
CA ALA A 280 -9.60 -34.23 -19.58
C ALA A 280 -8.57 -33.69 -20.58
N LEU A 281 -7.39 -34.31 -20.65
CA LEU A 281 -6.37 -34.03 -21.67
C LEU A 281 -6.29 -35.21 -22.64
N GLU A 282 -6.29 -34.94 -23.95
CA GLU A 282 -6.10 -35.92 -25.03
C GLU A 282 -4.79 -35.61 -25.80
N GLY A 283 -3.96 -36.64 -26.05
CA GLY A 283 -2.69 -36.50 -26.75
C GLY A 283 -1.60 -37.45 -26.22
N SER A 284 -0.53 -37.65 -26.99
CA SER A 284 0.59 -38.53 -26.63
C SER A 284 1.65 -37.81 -25.79
N SER A 285 2.11 -38.44 -24.71
CA SER A 285 3.27 -37.99 -23.89
C SER A 285 3.12 -36.59 -23.31
N ILE A 286 1.96 -36.29 -22.72
CA ILE A 286 1.63 -34.98 -22.15
C ILE A 286 2.34 -34.81 -20.79
N PRO A 287 3.31 -33.88 -20.64
CA PRO A 287 3.95 -33.62 -19.35
C PRO A 287 3.10 -32.72 -18.44
N PHE A 288 1.76 -32.74 -18.61
CA PHE A 288 0.80 -31.90 -17.94
C PHE A 288 -0.37 -32.73 -17.38
N ALA A 289 -1.10 -32.17 -16.42
CA ALA A 289 -2.34 -32.70 -15.86
C ALA A 289 -3.41 -31.61 -15.84
N ILE A 290 -4.69 -32.00 -15.81
CA ILE A 290 -5.83 -31.09 -15.62
C ILE A 290 -6.69 -31.59 -14.45
N ASP A 291 -7.18 -30.68 -13.61
CA ASP A 291 -8.12 -31.02 -12.53
C ASP A 291 -9.59 -30.80 -12.93
N ALA A 292 -10.51 -31.10 -12.00
CA ALA A 292 -11.96 -30.99 -12.23
C ALA A 292 -12.45 -29.55 -12.43
N GLN A 293 -11.62 -28.55 -12.10
CA GLN A 293 -11.91 -27.12 -12.28
C GLN A 293 -11.25 -26.56 -13.55
N GLY A 294 -10.63 -27.42 -14.37
CA GLY A 294 -9.97 -27.02 -15.61
C GLY A 294 -8.56 -26.45 -15.42
N LYS A 295 -7.93 -26.64 -14.26
CA LYS A 295 -6.58 -26.14 -13.97
C LYS A 295 -5.52 -27.07 -14.54
N ILE A 296 -4.73 -26.55 -15.47
CA ILE A 296 -3.62 -27.27 -16.09
C ILE A 296 -2.35 -27.07 -15.27
N THR A 297 -1.63 -28.15 -14.96
CA THR A 297 -0.37 -28.14 -14.20
C THR A 297 0.72 -28.95 -14.86
N VAL A 298 1.99 -28.61 -14.63
CA VAL A 298 3.15 -29.40 -15.06
C VAL A 298 3.20 -30.70 -14.25
N LYS A 299 3.18 -31.86 -14.91
CA LYS A 299 3.21 -33.19 -14.29
C LYS A 299 4.62 -33.78 -14.25
N THR A 300 5.45 -33.46 -15.24
CA THR A 300 6.84 -33.96 -15.35
C THR A 300 7.77 -32.88 -15.89
N ALA A 301 9.09 -33.08 -15.76
CA ALA A 301 10.08 -32.14 -16.28
C ALA A 301 9.91 -31.86 -17.78
N LEU A 302 10.08 -30.60 -18.16
CA LEU A 302 9.89 -30.11 -19.53
C LEU A 302 11.24 -30.06 -20.29
N GLN A 303 11.22 -30.34 -21.58
CA GLN A 303 12.41 -30.25 -22.44
C GLN A 303 12.51 -28.87 -23.10
N ALA A 304 13.70 -28.27 -23.04
CA ALA A 304 13.96 -26.97 -23.65
C ALA A 304 13.83 -27.02 -25.18
N GLY A 305 13.21 -25.99 -25.76
CA GLY A 305 12.98 -25.87 -27.20
C GLY A 305 11.86 -26.77 -27.74
N VAL A 306 11.19 -27.55 -26.89
CA VAL A 306 10.08 -28.43 -27.29
C VAL A 306 8.77 -27.67 -27.23
N THR A 307 7.94 -27.86 -28.24
CA THR A 307 6.54 -27.41 -28.25
C THR A 307 5.66 -28.61 -27.98
N TYR A 308 4.90 -28.58 -26.89
CA TYR A 308 3.93 -29.62 -26.56
C TYR A 308 2.55 -29.20 -27.07
N THR A 309 1.93 -30.04 -27.89
CA THR A 309 0.57 -29.85 -28.39
C THR A 309 -0.34 -30.98 -27.92
N PHE A 310 -1.46 -30.63 -27.29
CA PHE A 310 -2.46 -31.57 -26.80
C PHE A 310 -3.83 -30.91 -26.75
N ASP A 311 -4.91 -31.69 -26.73
CA ASP A 311 -6.27 -31.15 -26.64
C ASP A 311 -6.77 -31.17 -25.20
N VAL A 312 -7.47 -30.10 -24.80
CA VAL A 312 -8.35 -30.15 -23.63
C VAL A 312 -9.73 -30.58 -24.11
N VAL A 313 -10.25 -31.62 -23.47
CA VAL A 313 -11.57 -32.18 -23.71
C VAL A 313 -12.48 -31.76 -22.58
N VAL A 314 -13.62 -31.18 -22.95
CA VAL A 314 -14.71 -30.87 -22.01
C VAL A 314 -15.92 -31.72 -22.37
N SER A 315 -16.48 -32.40 -21.39
CA SER A 315 -17.65 -33.27 -21.56
C SER A 315 -18.71 -32.98 -20.50
N ASP A 316 -19.97 -32.89 -20.92
CA ASP A 316 -21.16 -32.85 -20.05
C ASP A 316 -21.73 -34.27 -19.76
N GLY A 317 -21.10 -35.31 -20.32
CA GLY A 317 -21.54 -36.71 -20.27
C GLY A 317 -22.27 -37.22 -21.53
N ALA A 318 -22.76 -36.34 -22.39
CA ALA A 318 -23.44 -36.65 -23.65
C ALA A 318 -22.74 -36.04 -24.88
N ASN A 319 -22.23 -34.82 -24.74
CA ASN A 319 -21.57 -34.02 -25.76
C ASN A 319 -20.16 -33.65 -25.31
N VAL A 320 -19.28 -33.46 -26.30
CA VAL A 320 -17.87 -33.18 -26.06
C VAL A 320 -17.42 -32.02 -26.93
N SER A 321 -16.64 -31.12 -26.34
CA SER A 321 -15.90 -30.07 -27.04
C SER A 321 -14.40 -30.21 -26.81
N ARG A 322 -13.62 -29.82 -27.82
CA ARG A 322 -12.17 -29.88 -27.80
C ARG A 322 -11.58 -28.51 -28.11
N ALA A 323 -10.50 -28.16 -27.43
CA ALA A 323 -9.65 -27.03 -27.81
C ALA A 323 -8.18 -27.44 -27.77
N PRO A 324 -7.42 -27.20 -28.86
CA PRO A 324 -5.98 -27.44 -28.88
C PRO A 324 -5.24 -26.47 -27.97
N ILE A 325 -4.31 -27.03 -27.20
CA ILE A 325 -3.35 -26.33 -26.35
C ILE A 325 -1.97 -26.47 -26.97
N THR A 326 -1.29 -25.35 -27.15
CA THR A 326 0.14 -25.30 -27.53
C THR A 326 0.94 -24.72 -26.37
N VAL A 327 1.89 -25.48 -25.83
CA VAL A 327 2.84 -25.00 -24.82
C VAL A 327 4.24 -24.98 -25.43
N ASN A 328 4.75 -23.78 -25.68
CA ASN A 328 6.11 -23.57 -26.17
C ASN A 328 7.07 -23.51 -24.98
N VAL A 329 8.10 -24.36 -24.97
CA VAL A 329 9.07 -24.41 -23.87
C VAL A 329 10.39 -23.75 -24.26
N THR A 330 10.72 -22.65 -23.58
CA THR A 330 11.98 -21.92 -23.78
C THR A 330 13.08 -22.45 -22.88
N ALA A 331 14.34 -22.34 -23.33
CA ALA A 331 15.50 -22.57 -22.48
C ALA A 331 15.64 -21.38 -21.51
N SER A 332 15.46 -21.61 -20.22
CA SER A 332 15.59 -20.59 -19.17
C SER A 332 15.99 -21.23 -17.84
N SER A 333 16.87 -20.58 -17.08
CA SER A 333 17.23 -21.06 -15.74
C SER A 333 16.12 -20.75 -14.75
N SER A 334 16.10 -21.48 -13.64
CA SER A 334 15.25 -21.21 -12.47
C SER A 334 15.35 -19.74 -12.04
N VAL A 335 16.57 -19.19 -12.03
CA VAL A 335 16.85 -17.78 -11.69
C VAL A 335 16.20 -16.79 -12.66
N GLU A 336 16.28 -17.02 -13.98
CA GLU A 336 15.64 -16.12 -14.95
C GLU A 336 14.10 -16.19 -14.85
N ASP A 337 13.55 -17.35 -14.53
CA ASP A 337 12.14 -17.52 -14.23
C ASP A 337 11.72 -16.74 -12.97
N ALA A 338 12.52 -16.80 -11.91
CA ALA A 338 12.30 -16.03 -10.68
C ALA A 338 12.37 -14.51 -10.96
N LEU A 339 13.36 -14.06 -11.72
CA LEU A 339 13.54 -12.67 -12.14
C LEU A 339 12.39 -12.12 -13.00
N ARG A 340 11.79 -12.97 -13.83
CA ARG A 340 10.68 -12.61 -14.71
C ARG A 340 9.34 -12.60 -14.00
N THR A 341 9.13 -13.52 -13.06
CA THR A 341 7.84 -13.70 -12.39
C THR A 341 7.76 -12.96 -11.05
N GLY A 342 8.90 -12.63 -10.46
CA GLY A 342 8.97 -12.20 -9.06
C GLY A 342 8.68 -13.33 -8.08
N ASP A 343 8.71 -14.59 -8.50
CA ASP A 343 8.47 -15.75 -7.64
C ASP A 343 9.82 -16.38 -7.25
N ALA A 344 10.24 -16.19 -5.99
CA ALA A 344 11.49 -16.79 -5.52
C ALA A 344 11.42 -18.32 -5.42
N SER A 345 10.23 -18.92 -5.39
CA SER A 345 10.08 -20.37 -5.13
C SER A 345 10.44 -21.27 -6.30
N VAL A 346 10.63 -20.68 -7.49
CA VAL A 346 11.04 -21.42 -8.69
C VAL A 346 12.56 -21.63 -8.77
N ALA A 347 13.33 -21.02 -7.86
CA ALA A 347 14.77 -21.16 -7.72
C ALA A 347 15.14 -21.49 -6.27
N THR A 348 16.26 -22.17 -6.09
CA THR A 348 16.81 -22.40 -4.75
C THR A 348 17.49 -21.14 -4.22
N SER A 349 17.60 -21.03 -2.89
CA SER A 349 18.34 -19.94 -2.25
C SER A 349 19.80 -19.87 -2.69
N GLU A 350 20.43 -21.02 -2.99
CA GLU A 350 21.81 -21.09 -3.45
C GLU A 350 21.96 -20.57 -4.89
N GLU A 351 21.07 -20.96 -5.81
CA GLU A 351 21.06 -20.43 -7.19
C GLU A 351 20.84 -18.91 -7.19
N LEU A 352 19.94 -18.41 -6.35
CA LEU A 352 19.69 -16.97 -6.20
C LEU A 352 20.91 -16.25 -5.60
N LEU A 353 21.56 -16.82 -4.59
CA LEU A 353 22.77 -16.26 -3.98
C LEU A 353 23.90 -16.16 -5.01
N ASP A 354 24.17 -17.22 -5.76
CA ASP A 354 25.21 -17.26 -6.78
C ASP A 354 24.94 -16.25 -7.89
N ALA A 355 23.69 -16.18 -8.36
CA ALA A 355 23.28 -15.17 -9.33
C ALA A 355 23.42 -13.74 -8.79
N THR A 356 23.11 -13.52 -7.51
CA THR A 356 23.23 -12.20 -6.85
C THR A 356 24.70 -11.78 -6.80
N ILE A 357 25.59 -12.67 -6.39
CA ILE A 357 27.04 -12.43 -6.35
C ILE A 357 27.58 -12.15 -7.76
N ALA A 358 27.13 -12.90 -8.77
CA ALA A 358 27.52 -12.67 -10.16
C ALA A 358 27.03 -11.31 -10.67
N ALA A 359 25.78 -10.93 -10.40
CA ALA A 359 25.23 -9.63 -10.79
C ALA A 359 25.98 -8.46 -10.12
N LEU A 360 26.35 -8.63 -8.84
CA LEU A 360 27.14 -7.64 -8.11
C LEU A 360 28.55 -7.48 -8.71
N ALA A 361 29.19 -8.59 -9.09
CA ALA A 361 30.48 -8.56 -9.78
C ALA A 361 30.39 -7.86 -11.15
N SER A 362 29.31 -8.09 -11.91
CA SER A 362 29.05 -7.38 -13.16
C SER A 362 28.86 -5.88 -12.96
N GLN A 363 28.15 -5.46 -11.90
CA GLN A 363 27.95 -4.03 -11.60
C GLN A 363 29.23 -3.33 -11.13
N LYS A 364 30.13 -4.07 -10.46
CA LYS A 364 31.44 -3.56 -10.04
C LYS A 364 32.43 -3.41 -11.20
N ALA A 365 32.23 -4.15 -12.29
CA ALA A 365 33.12 -4.10 -13.43
C ALA A 365 33.12 -2.71 -14.09
N THR A 366 34.30 -2.26 -14.53
CA THR A 366 34.45 -0.99 -15.24
C THR A 366 33.61 -1.00 -16.52
N PRO A 367 32.61 -0.10 -16.68
CA PRO A 367 31.90 0.07 -17.94
C PRO A 367 32.89 0.34 -19.08
N SER A 368 32.70 -0.32 -20.23
CA SER A 368 33.58 -0.19 -21.40
C SER A 368 33.78 1.27 -21.81
N LEU A 369 32.72 2.07 -21.69
CA LEU A 369 32.76 3.50 -22.00
C LEU A 369 33.78 4.22 -21.13
N LEU A 370 33.86 3.94 -19.83
CA LEU A 370 34.81 4.61 -18.94
C LEU A 370 36.25 4.28 -19.30
N THR A 371 36.51 3.03 -19.69
CA THR A 371 37.82 2.66 -20.27
C THR A 371 38.08 3.39 -21.59
N ALA A 372 37.09 3.53 -22.46
CA ALA A 372 37.24 4.22 -23.74
C ALA A 372 37.40 5.76 -23.59
N LEU A 373 36.78 6.37 -22.57
CA LEU A 373 36.88 7.80 -22.30
C LEU A 373 38.24 8.19 -21.71
N TYR A 374 38.76 7.40 -20.78
CA TYR A 374 39.95 7.77 -20.03
C TYR A 374 41.19 6.95 -20.38
N GLY A 375 41.06 5.67 -20.71
CA GLY A 375 42.23 4.78 -20.85
C GLY A 375 43.08 4.81 -19.58
N SER A 376 44.33 5.25 -19.71
CA SER A 376 45.27 5.49 -18.60
C SER A 376 45.34 6.95 -18.14
N ASP A 377 44.53 7.84 -18.71
CA ASP A 377 44.54 9.27 -18.41
C ASP A 377 44.07 9.52 -16.95
N SER A 378 44.62 10.57 -16.33
CA SER A 378 44.11 11.08 -15.05
C SER A 378 42.81 11.84 -15.24
N ILE A 379 41.99 11.91 -14.20
CA ILE A 379 40.70 12.58 -14.22
C ILE A 379 40.80 13.84 -13.35
N ALA A 380 40.90 15.01 -13.99
CA ALA A 380 40.91 16.30 -13.30
C ALA A 380 39.77 17.19 -13.82
N TYR A 381 38.72 17.35 -13.02
CA TYR A 381 37.52 18.14 -13.33
C TYR A 381 37.10 18.97 -12.11
N THR A 382 37.21 20.29 -12.24
CA THR A 382 37.03 21.29 -11.17
C THR A 382 35.88 22.25 -11.50
N PRO A 383 34.62 21.84 -11.30
CA PRO A 383 33.45 22.63 -11.68
C PRO A 383 33.23 23.86 -10.78
N GLY A 384 33.71 23.81 -9.52
CA GLY A 384 33.47 24.84 -8.51
C GLY A 384 32.13 24.68 -7.80
N ASN A 385 31.85 25.52 -6.80
CA ASN A 385 30.70 25.35 -5.92
C ASN A 385 29.36 25.80 -6.54
N ARG A 386 29.36 26.78 -7.45
CA ARG A 386 28.14 27.22 -8.16
C ARG A 386 27.82 26.34 -9.36
N THR A 387 27.72 25.04 -9.11
CA THR A 387 27.39 24.01 -10.10
C THR A 387 26.43 23.01 -9.50
N GLN A 388 25.82 22.19 -10.34
CA GLN A 388 24.85 21.20 -9.91
C GLN A 388 25.50 19.81 -9.74
N LEU A 389 24.91 18.98 -8.90
CA LEU A 389 25.22 17.56 -8.77
C LEU A 389 24.19 16.73 -9.54
N ILE A 390 24.54 15.49 -9.90
CA ILE A 390 23.62 14.59 -10.60
C ILE A 390 23.39 13.34 -9.78
N ASN A 391 22.16 13.14 -9.31
CA ASN A 391 21.76 11.91 -8.63
C ASN A 391 21.14 10.96 -9.64
N PHE A 392 21.92 10.02 -10.19
CA PHE A 392 21.35 9.00 -11.07
C PHE A 392 20.51 8.00 -10.28
N LYS A 393 19.50 7.41 -10.94
CA LYS A 393 18.62 6.40 -10.33
C LYS A 393 19.39 5.07 -10.24
N PRO A 394 19.80 4.59 -9.05
CA PRO A 394 20.74 3.47 -8.92
C PRO A 394 20.16 2.11 -9.34
N TRP A 395 18.84 2.02 -9.50
CA TRP A 395 18.17 0.85 -10.08
C TRP A 395 18.15 0.85 -11.61
N VAL A 396 18.61 1.91 -12.28
CA VAL A 396 18.64 1.97 -13.75
C VAL A 396 20.04 1.58 -14.25
N ASP A 397 20.21 0.33 -14.66
CA ASP A 397 21.51 -0.21 -15.11
C ASP A 397 22.05 0.52 -16.36
N SER A 398 21.20 1.19 -17.13
CA SER A 398 21.59 1.92 -18.35
C SER A 398 22.20 3.30 -18.09
N VAL A 399 22.29 3.75 -16.84
CA VAL A 399 22.92 5.02 -16.46
C VAL A 399 24.02 4.79 -15.43
N PHE A 400 25.17 5.42 -15.66
CA PHE A 400 26.30 5.33 -14.76
C PHE A 400 27.07 6.65 -14.68
N PRO A 401 27.73 6.92 -13.54
CA PRO A 401 28.52 8.12 -13.38
C PRO A 401 29.75 8.08 -14.28
N ILE A 402 30.03 9.18 -14.98
CA ILE A 402 31.24 9.35 -15.79
C ILE A 402 32.27 10.26 -15.15
N VAL A 403 31.87 11.12 -14.22
CA VAL A 403 32.77 11.92 -13.39
C VAL A 403 32.23 11.92 -11.96
N VAL A 404 33.04 11.43 -11.02
CA VAL A 404 32.72 11.45 -9.57
C VAL A 404 33.79 12.25 -8.86
N GLY A 405 33.40 13.18 -7.99
CA GLY A 405 34.33 13.97 -7.19
C GLY A 405 35.01 13.15 -6.10
N ASN A 406 36.13 13.63 -5.56
CA ASN A 406 36.83 12.96 -4.46
C ASN A 406 35.97 12.89 -3.18
N LYS A 407 35.01 13.82 -2.98
CA LYS A 407 34.00 13.74 -1.90
C LYS A 407 32.81 12.84 -2.26
N GLY A 408 32.78 12.28 -3.47
CA GLY A 408 31.91 11.16 -3.85
C GLY A 408 30.64 11.56 -4.56
N ASN A 409 30.45 12.86 -4.77
CA ASN A 409 29.29 13.35 -5.48
C ASN A 409 29.48 13.11 -6.98
N THR A 410 28.39 12.74 -7.65
CA THR A 410 28.41 12.53 -9.09
C THR A 410 28.27 13.88 -9.78
N LEU A 411 29.28 14.23 -10.59
CA LEU A 411 29.38 15.52 -11.29
C LEU A 411 28.86 15.42 -12.74
N ALA A 412 28.90 14.20 -13.30
CA ALA A 412 28.42 13.90 -14.64
C ALA A 412 28.02 12.43 -14.77
N VAL A 413 27.03 12.16 -15.61
CA VAL A 413 26.53 10.80 -15.93
C VAL A 413 26.46 10.59 -17.44
N ALA A 414 26.53 9.34 -17.87
CA ALA A 414 26.15 8.93 -19.21
C ALA A 414 25.14 7.78 -19.13
N GLY A 415 24.33 7.65 -20.17
CA GLY A 415 23.39 6.56 -20.24
C GLY A 415 22.93 6.23 -21.66
N THR A 416 22.22 5.10 -21.75
CA THR A 416 21.67 4.60 -23.01
C THR A 416 20.16 4.35 -22.90
N THR A 417 19.49 4.53 -24.02
CA THR A 417 18.16 3.97 -24.28
C THR A 417 18.32 2.85 -25.33
N PRO A 418 17.25 2.10 -25.68
CA PRO A 418 17.34 1.10 -26.74
C PRO A 418 17.83 1.65 -28.09
N THR A 419 17.67 2.95 -28.34
CA THR A 419 17.95 3.59 -29.64
C THR A 419 18.98 4.71 -29.57
N ALA A 420 19.13 5.40 -28.45
CA ALA A 420 19.97 6.59 -28.31
C ALA A 420 20.93 6.52 -27.12
N ARG A 421 21.85 7.48 -27.10
CA ARG A 421 22.86 7.69 -26.06
C ARG A 421 22.73 9.10 -25.54
N TYR A 422 23.06 9.31 -24.27
CA TYR A 422 23.05 10.63 -23.69
C TYR A 422 24.09 10.80 -22.60
N ALA A 423 24.40 12.06 -22.31
CA ALA A 423 25.21 12.45 -21.17
C ALA A 423 24.65 13.71 -20.52
N ALA A 424 24.90 13.87 -19.24
CA ALA A 424 24.46 15.03 -18.47
C ALA A 424 25.58 15.52 -17.56
N PHE A 425 25.74 16.85 -17.50
CA PHE A 425 26.71 17.53 -16.64
C PHE A 425 26.04 18.59 -15.78
N GLY A 426 26.51 18.72 -14.54
CA GLY A 426 26.09 19.76 -13.61
C GLY A 426 26.61 21.17 -13.90
N ILE A 427 27.51 21.30 -14.88
CA ILE A 427 27.98 22.54 -15.52
C ILE A 427 28.42 22.24 -16.95
N SER A 428 28.38 23.21 -17.86
CA SER A 428 28.99 23.10 -19.19
C SER A 428 30.52 22.90 -19.11
N PRO A 429 31.07 21.74 -19.56
CA PRO A 429 32.54 21.56 -19.59
C PRO A 429 33.23 22.55 -20.53
N MET A 430 32.54 22.96 -21.60
CA MET A 430 33.07 23.89 -22.61
C MET A 430 33.34 25.29 -22.03
N GLU A 431 32.50 25.76 -21.11
CA GLU A 431 32.72 27.00 -20.37
C GLU A 431 33.95 26.92 -19.48
N LEU A 432 34.15 25.79 -18.80
CA LEU A 432 35.36 25.58 -17.99
C LEU A 432 36.61 25.65 -18.86
N PHE A 433 36.60 25.02 -20.04
CA PHE A 433 37.76 25.04 -20.94
C PHE A 433 38.08 26.45 -21.44
N GLN A 434 37.06 27.24 -21.82
CA GLN A 434 37.24 28.64 -22.23
C GLN A 434 37.74 29.52 -21.08
N ALA A 435 37.39 29.19 -19.84
CA ALA A 435 37.91 29.83 -18.64
C ALA A 435 39.29 29.29 -18.19
N ASN A 436 39.98 28.48 -19.01
CA ASN A 436 41.25 27.81 -18.69
C ASN A 436 41.19 26.89 -17.46
N LYS A 437 40.04 26.28 -17.18
CA LYS A 437 39.81 25.31 -16.11
C LYS A 437 39.56 23.91 -16.69
N SER A 438 39.94 22.87 -15.95
CA SER A 438 39.73 21.46 -16.32
C SER A 438 40.23 21.08 -17.73
N LEU A 439 41.28 21.74 -18.25
CA LEU A 439 41.75 21.55 -19.63
C LEU A 439 42.16 20.10 -19.95
N THR A 440 42.66 19.35 -18.97
CA THR A 440 42.98 17.93 -19.12
C THR A 440 41.74 17.05 -19.37
N PHE A 441 40.54 17.53 -19.01
CA PHE A 441 39.27 16.85 -19.25
C PHE A 441 38.73 17.06 -20.68
N GLU A 442 39.30 17.99 -21.46
CA GLU A 442 38.83 18.27 -22.83
C GLU A 442 38.99 17.07 -23.78
N THR A 443 40.06 16.28 -23.60
CA THR A 443 40.30 15.06 -24.38
C THR A 443 39.27 13.96 -24.06
N PRO A 444 39.05 13.56 -22.79
CA PRO A 444 37.93 12.69 -22.41
C PRO A 444 36.57 13.18 -22.90
N PHE A 445 36.30 14.50 -22.80
CA PHE A 445 35.05 15.09 -23.30
C PHE A 445 34.89 14.93 -24.83
N SER A 446 35.98 15.06 -25.59
CA SER A 446 35.97 14.80 -27.04
C SER A 446 35.63 13.34 -27.36
N ARG A 447 36.18 12.38 -26.59
CA ARG A 447 35.85 10.95 -26.72
C ARG A 447 34.39 10.68 -26.36
N LEU A 448 33.84 11.40 -25.39
CA LEU A 448 32.41 11.32 -25.04
C LEU A 448 31.51 11.81 -26.18
N LEU A 449 31.86 12.92 -26.85
CA LEU A 449 31.13 13.38 -28.03
C LEU A 449 31.20 12.35 -29.17
N ALA A 450 32.35 11.70 -29.37
CA ALA A 450 32.50 10.63 -30.36
C ALA A 450 31.59 9.43 -30.04
N TRP A 451 31.54 9.02 -28.77
CA TRP A 451 30.64 7.98 -28.30
C TRP A 451 29.17 8.35 -28.49
N LEU A 452 28.76 9.58 -28.14
CA LEU A 452 27.40 10.05 -28.37
C LEU A 452 27.01 9.92 -29.85
N LEU A 453 27.89 10.33 -30.77
CA LEU A 453 27.63 10.31 -32.20
C LEU A 453 27.69 8.92 -32.85
N ALA A 454 28.62 8.05 -32.44
CA ALA A 454 28.92 6.80 -33.15
C ALA A 454 28.75 5.51 -32.32
N GLY A 455 28.58 5.61 -31.00
CA GLY A 455 28.47 4.45 -30.10
C GLY A 455 29.81 3.78 -29.82
N GLU A 456 29.75 2.48 -29.53
CA GLU A 456 30.92 1.64 -29.24
C GLU A 456 31.28 0.76 -30.46
N PRO A 457 32.58 0.52 -30.74
CA PRO A 457 33.74 1.09 -30.05
C PRO A 457 33.86 2.61 -30.30
N VAL A 458 34.27 3.36 -29.28
CA VAL A 458 34.45 4.82 -29.40
C VAL A 458 35.43 5.16 -30.53
N ASN A 459 34.92 5.84 -31.57
CA ASN A 459 35.69 6.21 -32.76
C ASN A 459 35.72 7.73 -32.95
N THR A 460 36.87 8.35 -32.67
CA THR A 460 37.06 9.81 -32.78
C THR A 460 36.97 10.34 -34.21
N ASN A 461 37.07 9.48 -35.24
CA ASN A 461 36.81 9.90 -36.63
C ASN A 461 35.35 10.34 -36.84
N ALA A 462 34.43 9.96 -35.95
CA ALA A 462 33.06 10.47 -35.98
C ALA A 462 32.99 12.00 -35.81
N LEU A 463 34.05 12.62 -35.27
CA LEU A 463 34.12 14.06 -35.01
C LEU A 463 34.58 14.89 -36.22
N SER A 464 35.27 14.28 -37.20
CA SER A 464 35.88 15.01 -38.32
C SER A 464 34.90 15.35 -39.46
N GLY A 465 33.70 14.76 -39.46
CA GLY A 465 32.66 15.05 -40.47
C GLY A 465 31.91 16.36 -40.21
N ASN A 466 31.16 16.82 -41.22
CA ASN A 466 30.20 17.91 -41.05
C ASN A 466 29.08 17.44 -40.11
N ARG A 467 28.83 18.18 -39.02
CA ARG A 467 27.77 17.86 -38.05
C ARG A 467 26.81 19.02 -37.86
N LYS A 468 25.55 18.71 -37.61
CA LYS A 468 24.50 19.67 -37.24
C LYS A 468 24.20 19.54 -35.76
N ILE A 469 24.39 20.60 -34.99
CA ILE A 469 24.15 20.65 -33.55
C ILE A 469 22.93 21.53 -33.29
N ALA A 470 21.92 20.97 -32.65
CA ALA A 470 20.80 21.74 -32.13
C ALA A 470 21.14 22.19 -30.70
N LEU A 471 21.21 23.51 -30.45
CA LEU A 471 21.41 24.07 -29.12
C LEU A 471 20.08 24.64 -28.62
N SER A 472 19.60 24.16 -27.47
CA SER A 472 18.25 24.49 -26.97
C SER A 472 18.25 24.73 -25.46
N PHE A 473 17.55 25.75 -25.00
CA PHE A 473 17.32 26.03 -23.57
C PHE A 473 18.59 26.12 -22.72
N VAL A 474 19.72 26.42 -23.35
CA VAL A 474 20.97 26.88 -22.74
C VAL A 474 21.03 28.39 -23.00
N SER A 475 21.21 29.22 -21.97
CA SER A 475 20.99 30.68 -22.08
C SER A 475 21.84 31.29 -23.18
N SER A 476 21.28 32.32 -23.83
CA SER A 476 21.99 33.12 -24.82
C SER A 476 23.27 33.78 -24.29
N GLU A 477 23.43 33.87 -22.98
CA GLU A 477 24.62 34.39 -22.30
C GLU A 477 25.79 33.40 -22.33
N HIS A 478 25.55 32.11 -22.57
CA HIS A 478 26.60 31.07 -22.64
C HIS A 478 27.24 30.95 -24.03
N THR A 479 27.77 32.07 -24.53
CA THR A 479 28.39 32.17 -25.87
C THR A 479 29.64 31.30 -26.02
N GLU A 480 30.26 30.92 -24.90
CA GLU A 480 31.45 30.08 -24.76
C GLU A 480 31.26 28.69 -25.37
N ILE A 481 30.05 28.14 -25.30
CA ILE A 481 29.70 26.84 -25.88
C ILE A 481 29.86 26.90 -27.41
N LYS A 482 29.24 27.90 -28.05
CA LYS A 482 29.35 28.10 -29.50
C LYS A 482 30.79 28.41 -29.91
N ALA A 483 31.48 29.25 -29.14
CA ALA A 483 32.87 29.62 -29.39
C ALA A 483 33.81 28.40 -29.30
N TRP A 484 33.61 27.51 -28.32
CA TRP A 484 34.39 26.29 -28.21
C TRP A 484 34.13 25.33 -29.37
N ILE A 485 32.86 25.08 -29.72
CA ILE A 485 32.51 24.21 -30.86
C ILE A 485 33.13 24.74 -32.16
N ALA A 486 32.99 26.04 -32.45
CA ALA A 486 33.53 26.65 -33.66
C ALA A 486 35.07 26.56 -33.71
N LYS A 487 35.75 26.72 -32.56
CA LYS A 487 37.21 26.62 -32.45
C LYS A 487 37.70 25.17 -32.61
N LYS A 488 37.02 24.21 -31.99
CA LYS A 488 37.46 22.80 -31.93
C LYS A 488 37.05 22.01 -33.16
N TYR A 489 35.84 22.26 -33.68
CA TYR A 489 35.24 21.56 -34.81
C TYR A 489 34.67 22.57 -35.83
N PRO A 490 35.52 23.23 -36.63
CA PRO A 490 35.09 24.29 -37.56
C PRO A 490 34.08 23.84 -38.63
N SER A 491 33.98 22.54 -38.89
CA SER A 491 33.02 21.94 -39.83
C SER A 491 31.63 21.70 -39.23
N TRP A 492 31.44 21.95 -37.94
CA TRP A 492 30.16 21.76 -37.27
C TRP A 492 29.32 23.03 -37.34
N THR A 493 28.02 22.85 -37.59
CA THR A 493 27.04 23.94 -37.66
C THR A 493 26.14 23.89 -36.42
N VAL A 494 25.99 25.01 -35.71
CA VAL A 494 25.15 25.11 -34.51
C VAL A 494 23.91 25.92 -34.84
N THR A 495 22.73 25.36 -34.56
CA THR A 495 21.42 26.01 -34.76
C THR A 495 20.73 26.19 -33.41
N ASP A 496 20.24 27.40 -33.12
CA ASP A 496 19.46 27.68 -31.91
C ASP A 496 18.02 27.14 -32.08
N CYS A 497 17.63 26.23 -31.19
CA CYS A 497 16.34 25.55 -31.17
C CYS A 497 15.59 25.87 -29.86
N ASN A 498 15.22 27.14 -29.66
CA ASN A 498 14.55 27.60 -28.43
C ASN A 498 13.03 27.78 -28.57
N THR A 499 12.49 27.67 -29.79
CA THR A 499 11.07 27.89 -30.06
C THR A 499 10.31 26.56 -30.01
N VAL A 500 9.46 26.40 -28.99
CA VAL A 500 8.72 25.15 -28.70
C VAL A 500 7.95 24.62 -29.92
N ALA A 501 7.26 25.50 -30.66
CA ALA A 501 6.48 25.14 -31.85
C ALA A 501 7.31 24.53 -33.00
N THR A 502 8.62 24.75 -33.04
CA THR A 502 9.50 24.28 -34.13
C THR A 502 10.54 23.25 -33.66
N LEU A 503 10.52 22.83 -32.40
CA LEU A 503 11.51 21.92 -31.82
C LEU A 503 11.62 20.60 -32.58
N ALA A 504 10.48 20.00 -32.95
CA ALA A 504 10.48 18.71 -33.66
C ALA A 504 11.27 18.76 -34.96
N THR A 505 11.06 19.82 -35.77
CA THR A 505 11.79 20.03 -37.02
C THR A 505 13.25 20.38 -36.76
N CYS A 506 13.52 21.24 -35.77
CA CYS A 506 14.87 21.68 -35.43
C CYS A 506 15.74 20.50 -34.98
N TYR A 507 15.26 19.73 -34.00
CA TYR A 507 15.94 18.54 -33.50
C TYR A 507 16.04 17.42 -34.54
N GLY A 508 15.00 17.22 -35.36
CA GLY A 508 15.00 16.18 -36.40
C GLY A 508 16.12 16.35 -37.42
N SER A 509 16.56 17.60 -37.65
CA SER A 509 17.66 17.91 -38.57
C SER A 509 19.06 17.78 -37.97
N ALA A 510 19.17 17.59 -36.65
CA ALA A 510 20.43 17.57 -35.93
C ALA A 510 21.07 16.17 -35.88
N ASP A 511 22.39 16.14 -35.73
CA ASP A 511 23.19 14.96 -35.41
C ASP A 511 23.40 14.80 -33.89
N LEU A 512 23.36 15.90 -33.14
CA LEU A 512 23.42 15.95 -31.67
C LEU A 512 22.52 17.09 -31.17
N VAL A 513 21.71 16.80 -30.15
CA VAL A 513 20.94 17.82 -29.44
C VAL A 513 21.65 18.16 -28.14
N VAL A 514 22.04 19.42 -27.96
CA VAL A 514 22.57 19.96 -26.71
C VAL A 514 21.45 20.79 -26.07
N THR A 515 21.08 20.43 -24.84
CA THR A 515 19.94 21.05 -24.17
C THR A 515 20.24 21.46 -22.72
N GLY A 516 19.55 22.48 -22.24
CA GLY A 516 19.64 22.99 -20.87
C GLY A 516 18.28 22.99 -20.16
N TRP A 517 18.07 23.97 -19.27
CA TRP A 517 16.90 24.04 -18.40
C TRP A 517 16.04 25.30 -18.60
N GLN A 518 16.49 26.31 -19.34
CA GLN A 518 15.90 27.66 -19.34
C GLN A 518 14.65 27.83 -20.20
N GLY A 519 13.85 26.77 -20.37
CA GLY A 519 12.52 26.84 -20.97
C GLY A 519 11.45 27.33 -19.98
N ASN A 520 10.26 27.62 -20.51
CA ASN A 520 9.09 27.93 -19.69
C ASN A 520 8.52 26.64 -19.05
N ASN A 521 8.14 26.68 -17.77
CA ASN A 521 7.54 25.56 -17.05
C ASN A 521 6.32 24.98 -17.75
N ALA A 522 5.48 25.84 -18.35
CA ALA A 522 4.29 25.40 -19.09
C ALA A 522 4.63 24.48 -20.28
N ASP A 523 5.84 24.59 -20.82
CA ASP A 523 6.30 23.83 -21.98
C ASP A 523 7.11 22.57 -21.61
N ALA A 524 7.33 22.31 -20.31
CA ALA A 524 8.23 21.25 -19.85
C ALA A 524 7.91 19.87 -20.45
N GLN A 525 6.63 19.48 -20.50
CA GLN A 525 6.23 18.20 -21.10
C GLN A 525 6.37 18.19 -22.62
N THR A 526 6.14 19.31 -23.29
CA THR A 526 6.33 19.44 -24.74
C THR A 526 7.81 19.31 -25.11
N ILE A 527 8.69 19.95 -24.35
CA ILE A 527 10.15 19.87 -24.52
C ILE A 527 10.62 18.43 -24.27
N ARG A 528 10.18 17.80 -23.17
CA ARG A 528 10.45 16.40 -22.84
C ARG A 528 10.02 15.47 -23.98
N GLN A 529 8.83 15.66 -24.54
CA GLN A 529 8.31 14.84 -25.62
C GLN A 529 9.12 15.00 -26.93
N ALA A 530 9.54 16.22 -27.25
CA ALA A 530 10.40 16.48 -28.41
C ALA A 530 11.75 15.76 -28.28
N LEU A 531 12.38 15.81 -27.09
CA LEU A 531 13.62 15.09 -26.80
C LEU A 531 13.42 13.57 -26.87
N ALA A 532 12.35 13.04 -26.26
CA ALA A 532 12.03 11.62 -26.31
C ALA A 532 11.84 11.11 -27.76
N THR A 533 11.21 11.92 -28.61
CA THR A 533 11.00 11.60 -30.04
C THR A 533 12.32 11.47 -30.79
N VAL A 534 13.25 12.41 -30.61
CA VAL A 534 14.55 12.35 -31.30
C VAL A 534 15.47 11.28 -30.73
N MET A 535 15.41 11.01 -29.43
CA MET A 535 16.08 9.87 -28.82
C MET A 535 15.55 8.55 -29.38
N THR A 536 14.24 8.43 -29.61
CA THR A 536 13.63 7.26 -30.27
C THR A 536 14.14 7.12 -31.71
N ALA A 537 14.35 8.23 -32.41
CA ALA A 537 14.98 8.28 -33.74
C ALA A 537 16.51 8.04 -33.71
N GLY A 538 17.07 7.69 -32.56
CA GLY A 538 18.49 7.36 -32.38
C GLY A 538 19.44 8.56 -32.30
N LYS A 539 18.90 9.78 -32.16
CA LYS A 539 19.71 10.99 -32.01
C LYS A 539 20.21 11.13 -30.56
N PRO A 540 21.52 11.39 -30.36
CA PRO A 540 22.06 11.58 -29.02
C PRO A 540 21.66 12.92 -28.41
N VAL A 541 21.64 12.95 -27.07
CA VAL A 541 21.31 14.14 -26.27
C VAL A 541 22.44 14.44 -25.27
N LEU A 542 22.88 15.70 -25.21
CA LEU A 542 23.80 16.19 -24.19
C LEU A 542 23.08 17.25 -23.34
N TYR A 543 22.84 16.95 -22.07
CA TYR A 543 22.27 17.87 -21.11
C TYR A 543 23.36 18.65 -20.38
N LEU A 544 23.26 19.97 -20.38
CA LEU A 544 24.17 20.86 -19.66
C LEU A 544 23.35 21.71 -18.70
N HIS A 545 23.50 21.44 -17.41
CA HIS A 545 22.94 22.30 -16.39
C HIS A 545 23.86 23.53 -16.24
N THR A 546 23.33 24.76 -16.31
CA THR A 546 24.15 25.99 -16.31
C THR A 546 23.96 26.85 -15.05
N TRP A 547 23.35 26.28 -14.01
CA TRP A 547 23.13 26.92 -12.71
C TRP A 547 23.47 25.96 -11.57
N TYR A 548 23.31 26.35 -10.31
CA TYR A 548 23.57 25.44 -9.17
C TYR A 548 22.31 24.93 -8.47
N GLU A 549 21.16 25.56 -8.72
CA GLU A 549 19.87 25.17 -8.17
C GLU A 549 19.05 24.37 -9.19
N ASP A 550 18.24 23.42 -8.71
CA ASP A 550 17.27 22.66 -9.47
C ASP A 550 16.01 23.51 -9.73
N TYR A 551 16.13 24.49 -10.61
CA TYR A 551 15.26 25.66 -10.52
C TYR A 551 13.85 25.51 -11.15
N ASN A 552 13.59 24.54 -12.04
CA ASN A 552 12.33 24.56 -12.78
C ASN A 552 11.82 23.21 -13.35
N ASP A 553 10.55 23.21 -13.79
CA ASP A 553 9.84 22.02 -14.29
C ASP A 553 10.50 21.42 -15.54
N VAL A 554 11.15 22.25 -16.37
CA VAL A 554 11.88 21.79 -17.56
C VAL A 554 13.09 20.95 -17.15
N ALA A 555 13.87 21.41 -16.17
CA ALA A 555 15.02 20.66 -15.64
C ALA A 555 14.59 19.27 -15.13
N HIS A 556 13.52 19.22 -14.32
CA HIS A 556 13.00 17.96 -13.78
C HIS A 556 12.46 17.04 -14.87
N ALA A 557 11.71 17.57 -15.86
CA ALA A 557 11.17 16.76 -16.95
C ALA A 557 12.26 16.14 -17.83
N ILE A 558 13.36 16.87 -18.09
CA ILE A 558 14.52 16.35 -18.84
C ILE A 558 15.32 15.37 -17.98
N ALA A 559 15.58 15.70 -16.71
CA ALA A 559 16.28 14.81 -15.78
C ALA A 559 15.57 13.45 -15.66
N ASP A 560 14.25 13.46 -15.56
CA ASP A 560 13.44 12.23 -15.53
C ASP A 560 13.52 11.42 -16.81
N LEU A 561 13.49 12.08 -17.98
CA LEU A 561 13.69 11.43 -19.29
C LEU A 561 15.07 10.75 -19.35
N LEU A 562 16.09 11.41 -18.83
CA LEU A 562 17.49 10.97 -18.81
C LEU A 562 17.84 10.14 -17.54
N LYS A 563 16.84 9.76 -16.74
CA LYS A 563 16.96 8.85 -15.59
C LYS A 563 17.90 9.32 -14.47
N PHE A 564 17.93 10.63 -14.20
CA PHE A 564 18.57 11.21 -13.02
C PHE A 564 17.66 12.22 -12.32
N SER A 565 18.08 12.73 -11.17
CA SER A 565 17.49 13.86 -10.47
C SER A 565 18.57 14.87 -10.07
N LEU A 566 18.12 16.08 -9.78
CA LEU A 566 18.97 17.19 -9.37
C LEU A 566 18.67 17.49 -7.90
N PRO A 567 19.67 17.42 -6.99
CA PRO A 567 19.44 17.72 -5.58
C PRO A 567 19.40 19.23 -5.32
N TYR A 568 18.64 19.60 -4.29
CA TYR A 568 18.59 20.97 -3.78
C TYR A 568 20.00 21.52 -3.46
N GLY A 569 20.27 22.73 -3.97
CA GLY A 569 21.51 23.49 -3.80
C GLY A 569 22.78 22.88 -4.41
N GLY A 570 22.66 21.73 -5.09
CA GLY A 570 23.72 21.14 -5.91
C GLY A 570 25.07 21.04 -5.22
N ASN A 571 26.11 21.56 -5.87
CA ASN A 571 27.49 21.47 -5.40
C ASN A 571 27.91 22.65 -4.51
N PHE A 572 26.96 23.48 -4.05
CA PHE A 572 27.26 24.73 -3.34
C PHE A 572 28.00 24.50 -2.02
N TRP A 573 27.48 23.60 -1.17
CA TRP A 573 28.11 23.25 0.10
C TRP A 573 29.17 22.17 -0.06
N ALA A 574 28.95 21.22 -0.96
CA ALA A 574 29.87 20.12 -1.18
C ALA A 574 31.19 20.62 -1.79
N ASN A 575 31.15 21.58 -2.74
CA ASN A 575 32.29 22.08 -3.50
C ASN A 575 33.23 20.93 -3.92
N ASP A 576 32.63 19.89 -4.47
CA ASP A 576 33.32 18.67 -4.86
C ASP A 576 33.96 18.83 -6.24
N ALA A 577 35.08 18.14 -6.44
CA ALA A 577 35.86 18.13 -7.67
C ALA A 577 36.50 16.76 -7.85
N ALA A 578 36.74 16.36 -9.10
CA ALA A 578 37.42 15.11 -9.41
C ALA A 578 38.91 15.36 -9.63
N ASN A 579 39.74 14.64 -8.88
CA ASN A 579 41.18 14.54 -9.06
C ASN A 579 41.59 13.09 -8.78
N TRP A 580 41.57 12.26 -9.81
CA TRP A 580 41.89 10.83 -9.74
C TRP A 580 43.09 10.50 -10.61
N THR A 581 43.92 9.58 -10.13
CA THR A 581 45.10 9.10 -10.87
C THR A 581 44.72 8.36 -12.15
N ASN A 582 43.59 7.64 -12.14
CA ASN A 582 43.01 6.94 -13.29
C ASN A 582 41.55 6.58 -13.01
N VAL A 583 40.88 6.01 -14.02
CA VAL A 583 39.48 5.59 -13.93
C VAL A 583 39.21 4.48 -12.90
N THR A 584 40.16 3.55 -12.72
CA THR A 584 40.04 2.47 -11.73
C THR A 584 39.97 3.03 -10.31
N ALA A 585 40.81 4.02 -9.97
CA ALA A 585 40.78 4.66 -8.66
C ALA A 585 39.46 5.38 -8.39
N MET A 586 38.93 6.11 -9.38
CA MET A 586 37.62 6.76 -9.29
C MET A 586 36.51 5.73 -9.03
N GLN A 587 36.53 4.60 -9.74
CA GLN A 587 35.51 3.57 -9.61
C GLN A 587 35.56 2.83 -8.28
N THR A 588 36.74 2.48 -7.79
CA THR A 588 36.89 1.89 -6.46
C THR A 588 36.28 2.79 -5.39
N ALA A 589 36.62 4.09 -5.41
CA ALA A 589 36.04 5.04 -4.47
C ALA A 589 34.52 5.23 -4.66
N THR A 590 34.04 5.16 -5.90
CA THR A 590 32.59 5.22 -6.21
C THR A 590 31.86 4.01 -5.63
N TRP A 591 32.40 2.80 -5.81
CA TRP A 591 31.86 1.55 -5.30
C TRP A 591 31.75 1.54 -3.77
N GLU A 592 32.81 1.99 -3.10
CA GLU A 592 32.84 2.12 -1.64
C GLU A 592 31.74 3.08 -1.15
N LYS A 593 31.58 4.24 -1.80
CA LYS A 593 30.57 5.23 -1.40
C LYS A 593 29.14 4.85 -1.72
N GLN A 594 28.91 4.04 -2.75
CA GLN A 594 27.59 3.47 -3.01
C GLN A 594 27.16 2.49 -1.90
N GLY A 595 28.09 2.02 -1.05
CA GLY A 595 27.82 1.08 0.02
C GLY A 595 27.64 -0.37 -0.44
N LEU A 596 27.84 -0.65 -1.74
CA LEU A 596 27.69 -2.00 -2.31
C LEU A 596 28.84 -2.94 -1.90
N ALA A 597 29.97 -2.41 -1.46
CA ALA A 597 31.04 -3.20 -0.85
C ALA A 597 30.57 -3.96 0.41
N GLY A 598 29.69 -3.35 1.22
CA GLY A 598 29.09 -4.02 2.38
C GLY A 598 28.19 -5.19 1.97
N VAL A 599 27.44 -5.04 0.87
CA VAL A 599 26.60 -6.10 0.29
C VAL A 599 27.49 -7.25 -0.22
N GLU A 600 28.60 -6.92 -0.89
CA GLU A 600 29.57 -7.91 -1.39
C GLU A 600 30.15 -8.76 -0.25
N THR A 601 30.67 -8.12 0.80
CA THR A 601 31.19 -8.79 1.99
C THR A 601 30.13 -9.69 2.60
N MET A 602 28.90 -9.19 2.71
CA MET A 602 27.83 -9.93 3.34
C MET A 602 27.46 -11.21 2.58
N LEU A 603 27.26 -11.11 1.26
CA LEU A 603 26.91 -12.26 0.43
C LEU A 603 28.04 -13.30 0.35
N LYS A 604 29.31 -12.87 0.37
CA LYS A 604 30.47 -13.77 0.40
C LYS A 604 30.48 -14.62 1.66
N HIS A 605 30.20 -14.03 2.83
CA HIS A 605 30.10 -14.78 4.07
C HIS A 605 28.92 -15.76 4.06
N PHE A 606 27.76 -15.38 3.48
CA PHE A 606 26.67 -16.35 3.27
C PHE A 606 27.07 -17.51 2.37
N LYS A 607 27.85 -17.27 1.30
CA LYS A 607 28.30 -18.34 0.40
C LYS A 607 29.33 -19.26 1.05
N ALA A 608 30.24 -18.69 1.85
CA ALA A 608 31.23 -19.45 2.61
C ALA A 608 30.64 -20.15 3.85
N ASN A 609 29.44 -19.74 4.27
CA ASN A 609 28.77 -20.20 5.49
C ASN A 609 29.66 -20.04 6.74
N ASP A 610 30.38 -18.92 6.85
CA ASP A 610 31.44 -18.68 7.84
C ASP A 610 31.16 -17.49 8.77
N TYR A 611 29.91 -17.02 8.84
CA TYR A 611 29.55 -15.92 9.73
C TYR A 611 29.80 -16.20 11.22
N SER A 612 30.18 -15.13 11.92
CA SER A 612 30.16 -15.03 13.38
C SER A 612 29.28 -13.86 13.81
N ILE A 613 28.50 -14.03 14.88
CA ILE A 613 27.68 -12.96 15.45
C ILE A 613 28.54 -11.79 15.97
N ALA A 614 29.80 -12.04 16.35
CA ALA A 614 30.72 -11.00 16.81
C ALA A 614 31.11 -10.02 15.69
N THR A 615 31.13 -10.48 14.43
CA THR A 615 31.53 -9.63 13.27
C THR A 615 30.34 -8.95 12.60
N ARG A 616 29.11 -9.08 13.12
CA ARG A 616 27.89 -8.55 12.48
C ARG A 616 27.97 -7.06 12.14
N ASN A 617 28.57 -6.24 13.01
CA ASN A 617 28.66 -4.79 12.82
C ASN A 617 29.56 -4.40 11.63
N THR A 618 30.55 -5.23 11.29
CA THR A 618 31.51 -4.96 10.21
C THR A 618 31.23 -5.78 8.96
N ALA A 619 30.70 -6.99 9.09
CA ALA A 619 30.54 -7.95 7.99
C ALA A 619 29.07 -8.13 7.52
N PHE A 620 28.08 -7.74 8.32
CA PHE A 620 26.66 -7.92 7.98
C PHE A 620 25.93 -6.58 7.81
N TYR A 621 25.90 -5.75 8.86
CA TYR A 621 25.09 -4.54 8.91
C TYR A 621 25.37 -3.52 7.78
N PRO A 622 26.62 -3.28 7.35
CA PRO A 622 26.87 -2.39 6.22
C PRO A 622 26.13 -2.84 4.94
N GLY A 623 26.06 -4.15 4.69
CA GLY A 623 25.33 -4.72 3.57
C GLY A 623 23.82 -4.75 3.80
N ALA A 624 23.37 -5.27 4.93
CA ALA A 624 21.95 -5.43 5.24
C ALA A 624 21.22 -4.07 5.28
N ASN A 625 21.80 -3.06 5.93
CA ASN A 625 21.23 -1.71 5.97
C ASN A 625 21.19 -1.07 4.58
N LYS A 626 22.20 -1.34 3.73
CA LYS A 626 22.20 -0.86 2.36
C LYS A 626 21.08 -1.49 1.54
N VAL A 627 20.86 -2.79 1.70
CA VAL A 627 19.74 -3.51 1.04
C VAL A 627 18.41 -2.94 1.51
N ARG A 628 18.23 -2.74 2.81
CA ARG A 628 17.01 -2.10 3.34
C ARG A 628 16.76 -0.72 2.75
N ALA A 629 17.79 0.14 2.71
CA ALA A 629 17.68 1.46 2.13
C ALA A 629 17.29 1.42 0.64
N ILE A 630 17.80 0.42 -0.11
CA ILE A 630 17.41 0.20 -1.51
C ILE A 630 15.93 -0.19 -1.60
N MET A 631 15.47 -1.16 -0.81
CA MET A 631 14.08 -1.63 -0.86
C MET A 631 13.08 -0.54 -0.46
N THR A 632 13.38 0.20 0.61
CA THR A 632 12.56 1.36 1.02
C THR A 632 12.49 2.42 -0.08
N LEU A 633 13.62 2.76 -0.69
CA LEU A 633 13.65 3.77 -1.76
C LEU A 633 12.86 3.34 -2.99
N LEU A 634 12.88 2.05 -3.34
CA LEU A 634 12.08 1.49 -4.44
C LEU A 634 10.58 1.56 -4.15
N ASP A 635 10.16 1.22 -2.93
CA ASP A 635 8.77 1.33 -2.47
C ASP A 635 8.29 2.80 -2.54
N GLU A 636 9.04 3.72 -1.93
CA GLU A 636 8.73 5.16 -1.92
C GLU A 636 8.71 5.78 -3.33
N SER A 637 9.57 5.27 -4.22
CA SER A 637 9.65 5.70 -5.62
C SER A 637 8.60 5.04 -6.53
N LYS A 638 7.76 4.13 -6.00
CA LYS A 638 6.73 3.41 -6.77
C LYS A 638 7.29 2.65 -7.97
N ILE A 639 8.50 2.11 -7.82
CA ILE A 639 9.15 1.32 -8.86
C ILE A 639 8.77 -0.13 -8.66
N ASN A 640 8.14 -0.76 -9.65
CA ASN A 640 7.94 -2.21 -9.66
C ASN A 640 9.06 -2.88 -10.47
N LEU A 641 10.07 -3.40 -9.77
CA LEU A 641 11.26 -4.00 -10.37
C LEU A 641 10.94 -5.20 -11.27
N PHE A 642 9.88 -5.95 -10.98
CA PHE A 642 9.53 -7.18 -11.73
C PHE A 642 8.63 -6.90 -12.94
N GLN A 643 8.18 -5.66 -13.10
CA GLN A 643 7.49 -5.19 -14.31
C GLN A 643 8.39 -4.33 -15.20
N SER A 644 9.61 -4.01 -14.76
CA SER A 644 10.61 -3.30 -15.54
C SER A 644 11.80 -4.20 -15.87
N ASN A 645 12.58 -3.83 -16.89
CA ASN A 645 13.89 -4.45 -17.13
C ASN A 645 14.99 -3.81 -16.29
N GLU A 646 14.63 -3.04 -15.26
CA GLU A 646 15.57 -2.29 -14.42
C GLU A 646 16.20 -3.22 -13.34
N SER A 647 17.34 -2.79 -12.80
CA SER A 647 18.35 -3.51 -12.02
C SER A 647 18.16 -5.01 -11.78
N ARG A 648 18.96 -5.82 -12.47
CA ARG A 648 19.05 -7.27 -12.20
C ARG A 648 19.47 -7.55 -10.76
N LEU A 649 20.45 -6.82 -10.23
CA LEU A 649 20.95 -7.04 -8.87
C LEU A 649 19.84 -6.84 -7.84
N TYR A 650 19.05 -5.77 -7.95
CA TYR A 650 18.05 -5.46 -6.93
C TYR A 650 16.88 -6.44 -6.94
N ARG A 651 16.48 -6.93 -8.11
CA ARG A 651 15.52 -8.05 -8.20
C ARG A 651 16.06 -9.31 -7.52
N LEU A 652 17.33 -9.64 -7.74
CA LEU A 652 17.96 -10.81 -7.11
C LEU A 652 18.07 -10.66 -5.58
N LEU A 653 18.41 -9.47 -5.08
CA LEU A 653 18.43 -9.19 -3.63
C LEU A 653 17.05 -9.38 -3.00
N ALA A 654 15.99 -8.88 -3.65
CA ALA A 654 14.62 -9.07 -3.18
C ALA A 654 14.22 -10.55 -3.20
N LEU A 655 14.47 -11.27 -4.30
CA LEU A 655 14.17 -12.70 -4.41
C LEU A 655 14.96 -13.56 -3.42
N LEU A 656 16.23 -13.24 -3.18
CA LEU A 656 17.05 -13.92 -2.18
C LEU A 656 16.48 -13.71 -0.77
N GLY A 657 16.04 -12.48 -0.45
CA GLY A 657 15.33 -12.16 0.78
C GLY A 657 14.04 -12.97 0.92
N ASP A 658 13.23 -13.02 -0.13
CA ASP A 658 11.99 -13.81 -0.17
C ASP A 658 12.25 -15.31 0.02
N SER A 659 13.31 -15.85 -0.57
CA SER A 659 13.70 -17.26 -0.41
C SER A 659 14.08 -17.56 1.04
N TYR A 660 15.00 -16.79 1.63
CA TYR A 660 15.39 -16.99 3.03
C TYR A 660 14.23 -16.78 4.00
N ARG A 661 13.28 -15.90 3.68
CA ARG A 661 12.05 -15.70 4.47
C ARG A 661 11.23 -16.97 4.63
N GLN A 662 11.27 -17.88 3.66
CA GLN A 662 10.56 -19.16 3.72
C GLN A 662 11.25 -20.20 4.62
N GLU A 663 12.51 -19.95 5.00
CA GLU A 663 13.31 -20.83 5.86
C GLU A 663 13.33 -20.34 7.32
N VAL A 664 12.79 -19.16 7.60
CA VAL A 664 12.75 -18.57 8.94
C VAL A 664 11.88 -19.40 9.87
N VAL A 665 12.41 -19.69 11.06
CA VAL A 665 11.70 -20.34 12.17
C VAL A 665 11.99 -19.57 13.45
N PHE A 666 10.95 -19.14 14.16
CA PHE A 666 11.03 -18.46 15.44
C PHE A 666 10.69 -19.40 16.61
N PRO A 667 11.16 -19.11 17.84
CA PRO A 667 12.12 -18.07 18.21
C PRO A 667 13.57 -18.45 17.90
N MET A 668 14.43 -17.44 17.72
CA MET A 668 15.88 -17.60 17.61
C MET A 668 16.60 -16.87 18.74
N ASP A 669 17.78 -17.38 19.04
CA ASP A 669 18.73 -16.86 20.02
C ASP A 669 20.10 -16.65 19.38
N MET A 670 20.75 -15.53 19.67
CA MET A 670 22.01 -15.18 19.01
C MET A 670 23.19 -16.09 19.39
N ASP A 671 23.14 -16.76 20.54
CA ASP A 671 24.21 -17.65 21.02
C ASP A 671 23.91 -19.12 20.74
N ALA A 672 22.63 -19.52 20.76
CA ALA A 672 22.21 -20.91 20.54
C ALA A 672 21.88 -21.24 19.08
N THR A 673 21.46 -20.26 18.27
CA THR A 673 21.13 -20.47 16.86
C THR A 673 22.39 -20.40 16.01
N ASN A 674 22.48 -21.22 14.95
CA ASN A 674 23.58 -21.10 14.00
C ASN A 674 23.66 -19.65 13.45
N ALA A 675 24.84 -19.04 13.53
CA ALA A 675 25.03 -17.64 13.15
C ALA A 675 24.61 -17.31 11.71
N ASN A 676 24.83 -18.23 10.75
CA ASN A 676 24.38 -18.02 9.38
C ASN A 676 22.85 -18.08 9.25
N VAL A 677 22.19 -18.99 9.97
CA VAL A 677 20.71 -19.08 9.99
C VAL A 677 20.11 -17.79 10.58
N PHE A 678 20.65 -17.35 11.71
CA PHE A 678 20.23 -16.11 12.39
C PHE A 678 20.38 -14.89 11.46
N LEU A 679 21.56 -14.71 10.86
CA LEU A 679 21.85 -13.56 10.00
C LEU A 679 21.15 -13.63 8.64
N LYS A 680 20.89 -14.81 8.06
CA LYS A 680 20.06 -14.96 6.87
C LYS A 680 18.61 -14.56 7.13
N SER A 681 18.07 -14.94 8.29
CA SER A 681 16.73 -14.54 8.73
C SER A 681 16.66 -13.01 8.91
N LEU A 682 17.68 -12.42 9.56
CA LEU A 682 17.76 -10.98 9.71
C LEU A 682 17.95 -10.26 8.36
N PHE A 683 18.66 -10.85 7.38
CA PHE A 683 18.74 -10.31 6.03
C PHE A 683 17.38 -10.35 5.33
N ALA A 684 16.59 -11.41 5.49
CA ALA A 684 15.25 -11.49 4.95
C ALA A 684 14.38 -10.32 5.45
N ASP A 685 14.48 -9.94 6.72
CA ASP A 685 13.81 -8.76 7.27
C ASP A 685 14.26 -7.45 6.60
N HIS A 686 15.54 -7.31 6.28
CA HIS A 686 16.08 -6.12 5.60
C HIS A 686 15.69 -6.06 4.12
N ALA A 687 15.44 -7.20 3.49
CA ALA A 687 15.17 -7.32 2.05
C ALA A 687 13.67 -7.30 1.68
N VAL A 688 12.79 -6.84 2.58
CA VAL A 688 11.36 -6.68 2.30
C VAL A 688 11.12 -5.55 1.32
N TYR A 689 10.39 -5.83 0.24
CA TYR A 689 10.06 -4.89 -0.84
C TYR A 689 8.60 -5.10 -1.27
N ASN A 690 7.74 -4.10 -1.08
CA ASN A 690 6.28 -4.24 -1.12
C ASN A 690 5.63 -3.77 -2.43
N TYR A 691 6.26 -2.87 -3.19
CA TYR A 691 5.72 -2.29 -4.43
C TYR A 691 5.86 -3.24 -5.62
N ARG A 692 5.24 -4.42 -5.49
CA ARG A 692 5.26 -5.52 -6.47
C ARG A 692 3.97 -6.32 -6.38
N THR A 693 3.71 -7.17 -7.38
CA THR A 693 2.48 -7.97 -7.50
C THR A 693 2.54 -9.32 -6.79
N LEU A 694 3.74 -9.86 -6.57
CA LEU A 694 3.92 -11.14 -5.87
C LEU A 694 4.94 -10.94 -4.78
N ASN A 695 4.52 -11.08 -3.54
CA ASN A 695 5.38 -11.12 -2.38
C ASN A 695 4.88 -12.28 -1.51
N ARG A 696 5.71 -13.30 -1.32
CA ARG A 696 5.23 -14.55 -0.73
C ARG A 696 5.00 -14.36 0.77
N VAL A 697 3.90 -14.93 1.26
CA VAL A 697 3.59 -14.97 2.70
C VAL A 697 4.77 -15.55 3.46
N GLN A 698 5.19 -14.90 4.55
CA GLN A 698 6.14 -15.51 5.47
C GLN A 698 5.47 -16.68 6.20
N ALA A 699 6.10 -17.85 6.16
CA ALA A 699 5.52 -19.07 6.72
C ALA A 699 5.35 -18.98 8.25
N ASP A 700 6.43 -18.62 8.95
CA ASP A 700 6.45 -18.44 10.40
C ASP A 700 6.56 -16.94 10.76
N MET A 701 5.47 -16.39 11.27
CA MET A 701 5.36 -15.01 11.74
C MET A 701 5.73 -14.84 13.22
N GLY A 702 6.04 -15.95 13.90
CA GLY A 702 6.32 -15.98 15.32
C GLY A 702 5.17 -15.40 16.15
N ASN A 703 5.45 -14.44 17.02
CA ASN A 703 4.43 -13.84 17.90
C ASN A 703 3.82 -12.52 17.40
N PHE A 704 3.95 -12.20 16.11
CA PHE A 704 3.36 -11.00 15.53
C PHE A 704 1.90 -11.20 15.05
N SER A 705 1.67 -12.24 14.24
CA SER A 705 0.39 -12.51 13.56
C SER A 705 0.38 -13.97 13.11
N ARG A 706 -0.78 -14.52 12.73
CA ARG A 706 -0.86 -15.76 11.95
C ARG A 706 -0.43 -15.50 10.50
N SER A 707 0.00 -16.55 9.79
CA SER A 707 0.31 -16.50 8.35
C SER A 707 -0.88 -16.88 7.47
N ASP A 708 -1.82 -17.68 7.98
CA ASP A 708 -2.99 -18.15 7.24
C ASP A 708 -4.24 -17.29 7.50
N PHE A 709 -4.67 -16.59 6.47
CA PHE A 709 -5.95 -15.87 6.39
C PHE A 709 -6.81 -16.36 5.23
N SER A 710 -6.61 -17.60 4.76
CA SER A 710 -7.34 -18.16 3.61
C SER A 710 -8.85 -18.23 3.80
N HIS A 711 -9.33 -18.23 5.05
CA HIS A 711 -10.74 -18.17 5.42
C HIS A 711 -11.36 -16.77 5.25
N ILE A 712 -10.55 -15.72 5.16
CA ILE A 712 -11.02 -14.35 4.95
C ILE A 712 -11.29 -14.13 3.47
N THR A 713 -12.53 -13.74 3.15
CA THR A 713 -12.88 -13.30 1.80
C THR A 713 -12.47 -11.82 1.65
N PRO A 714 -11.55 -11.48 0.72
CA PRO A 714 -11.16 -10.10 0.50
C PRO A 714 -12.33 -9.26 -0.04
N VAL A 715 -12.39 -7.98 0.35
CA VAL A 715 -13.44 -7.06 -0.05
C VAL A 715 -12.86 -5.81 -0.74
N THR A 716 -13.77 -5.05 -1.36
CA THR A 716 -13.51 -3.68 -1.80
C THR A 716 -14.23 -2.72 -0.86
N LYS A 717 -13.51 -1.75 -0.28
CA LYS A 717 -14.05 -0.77 0.66
C LYS A 717 -13.61 0.63 0.29
N THR A 718 -14.56 1.55 0.22
CA THR A 718 -14.27 2.98 0.15
C THR A 718 -14.29 3.56 1.56
N VAL A 719 -13.21 4.22 1.94
CA VAL A 719 -13.05 4.87 3.24
C VAL A 719 -12.98 6.38 3.01
N THR A 720 -13.77 7.11 3.77
CA THR A 720 -13.75 8.57 3.83
C THR A 720 -13.31 8.99 5.21
N MET A 721 -12.38 9.93 5.31
CA MET A 721 -11.89 10.42 6.60
C MET A 721 -11.47 11.88 6.50
N THR A 722 -11.24 12.50 7.66
CA THR A 722 -10.61 13.81 7.77
C THR A 722 -9.12 13.62 8.05
N SER A 723 -8.27 14.24 7.23
CA SER A 723 -6.83 14.15 7.38
C SER A 723 -6.35 14.75 8.71
N ARG A 724 -5.35 14.11 9.31
CA ARG A 724 -4.62 14.60 10.48
C ARG A 724 -3.15 14.23 10.33
N GLN A 725 -2.26 15.14 10.73
CA GLN A 725 -0.82 14.97 10.71
C GLN A 725 -0.37 13.78 11.56
N ASN A 726 0.78 13.22 11.19
CA ASN A 726 1.28 11.88 11.53
C ASN A 726 0.63 10.81 10.67
N PHE A 727 -0.45 10.18 11.11
CA PHE A 727 -1.23 9.28 10.27
C PHE A 727 -2.62 9.03 10.88
N ARG A 728 -3.46 8.30 10.14
CA ARG A 728 -4.73 7.75 10.61
C ARG A 728 -4.83 6.28 10.19
N ALA A 729 -5.41 5.45 11.05
CA ALA A 729 -5.84 4.11 10.68
C ALA A 729 -6.92 4.13 9.60
N ALA A 730 -6.75 3.30 8.56
CA ALA A 730 -7.70 3.23 7.44
C ALA A 730 -8.91 2.32 7.70
N GLY A 731 -8.88 1.51 8.76
CA GLY A 731 -9.95 0.54 9.06
C GLY A 731 -10.07 -0.60 8.05
N VAL A 732 -8.95 -0.93 7.40
CA VAL A 732 -8.79 -2.06 6.47
C VAL A 732 -7.47 -2.77 6.73
N TYR A 733 -7.39 -4.03 6.32
CA TYR A 733 -6.27 -4.92 6.63
C TYR A 733 -5.64 -5.47 5.34
N ALA A 734 -4.34 -5.33 5.17
CA ALA A 734 -3.59 -6.00 4.12
C ALA A 734 -3.45 -7.48 4.47
N LEU A 735 -4.02 -8.38 3.67
CA LEU A 735 -3.85 -9.82 3.88
C LEU A 735 -2.44 -10.25 3.46
N PRO A 736 -1.73 -11.08 4.24
CA PRO A 736 -0.38 -11.51 3.90
C PRO A 736 -0.32 -12.11 2.49
N GLY A 737 0.64 -11.64 1.68
CA GLY A 737 0.90 -12.08 0.32
C GLY A 737 -0.20 -11.81 -0.71
N LYS A 738 -1.23 -11.03 -0.35
CA LYS A 738 -2.26 -10.56 -1.29
C LYS A 738 -1.96 -9.13 -1.73
N THR A 739 -2.07 -8.87 -3.02
CA THR A 739 -1.89 -7.52 -3.56
C THR A 739 -3.11 -6.67 -3.24
N VAL A 740 -2.88 -5.61 -2.48
CA VAL A 740 -3.85 -4.56 -2.21
C VAL A 740 -3.75 -3.51 -3.31
N ARG A 741 -4.89 -3.06 -3.84
CA ARG A 741 -4.96 -1.90 -4.73
C ARG A 741 -5.59 -0.74 -3.97
N VAL A 742 -4.95 0.42 -4.01
CA VAL A 742 -5.40 1.64 -3.32
C VAL A 742 -5.57 2.75 -4.34
N THR A 743 -6.78 3.28 -4.46
CA THR A 743 -7.09 4.44 -5.30
C THR A 743 -7.45 5.61 -4.41
N ARG A 744 -6.82 6.78 -4.62
CA ARG A 744 -7.22 8.02 -3.94
C ARG A 744 -8.27 8.75 -4.78
N ASN A 745 -9.46 8.96 -4.20
CA ASN A 745 -10.65 9.44 -4.91
C ASN A 745 -10.92 10.94 -4.73
N ASP A 746 -10.30 11.60 -3.75
CA ASP A 746 -10.51 13.02 -3.46
C ASP A 746 -9.61 13.94 -4.30
N ASN A 747 -9.86 15.26 -4.21
CA ASN A 747 -9.07 16.33 -4.84
C ASN A 747 -8.32 17.20 -3.82
N SER A 748 -8.10 16.73 -2.60
CA SER A 748 -7.39 17.49 -1.57
C SER A 748 -5.92 17.70 -1.93
N SER A 749 -5.39 18.88 -1.59
CA SER A 749 -3.97 19.22 -1.75
C SER A 749 -3.05 18.59 -0.71
N THR A 750 -3.57 17.90 0.31
CA THR A 750 -2.72 17.26 1.33
C THR A 750 -1.80 16.22 0.70
N THR A 751 -0.52 16.27 1.06
CA THR A 751 0.41 15.17 0.76
C THR A 751 -0.05 13.94 1.54
N THR A 752 -0.05 12.79 0.88
CA THR A 752 -0.56 11.54 1.44
C THR A 752 0.38 10.40 1.14
N LYS A 753 0.62 9.54 2.12
CA LYS A 753 1.32 8.27 1.93
C LYS A 753 0.56 7.12 2.57
N VAL A 754 0.67 5.94 1.99
CA VAL A 754 0.04 4.70 2.47
C VAL A 754 1.14 3.76 2.98
N PHE A 755 0.92 3.15 4.14
CA PHE A 755 1.82 2.15 4.71
C PHE A 755 1.04 1.09 5.50
N ILE A 756 1.71 0.02 5.88
CA ILE A 756 1.13 -1.14 6.58
C ILE A 756 1.85 -1.29 7.92
N ASN A 757 1.06 -1.52 8.98
CA ASN A 757 1.47 -1.57 10.39
C ASN A 757 2.01 -0.25 10.95
N SER A 758 2.06 -0.13 12.27
CA SER A 758 2.58 1.02 13.03
C SER A 758 3.73 0.64 13.98
N LEU A 759 4.18 -0.62 13.94
CA LEU A 759 5.13 -1.19 14.90
C LEU A 759 6.56 -0.70 14.63
N ARG A 760 7.16 -0.09 15.64
CA ARG A 760 8.56 0.33 15.63
C ARG A 760 9.49 -0.88 15.62
N SER A 761 10.58 -0.81 14.86
CA SER A 761 11.48 -1.95 14.63
C SER A 761 12.26 -2.44 15.86
N GLY A 762 12.35 -1.64 16.91
CA GLY A 762 12.94 -2.04 18.19
C GLY A 762 12.01 -2.90 19.06
N SER A 763 10.73 -3.02 18.70
CA SER A 763 9.80 -3.98 19.34
C SER A 763 10.13 -5.44 18.99
N THR A 764 11.09 -5.67 18.09
CA THR A 764 11.74 -6.97 17.92
C THR A 764 13.04 -6.95 18.69
N HIS A 765 13.16 -7.84 19.66
CA HIS A 765 14.30 -7.91 20.57
C HIS A 765 15.31 -8.95 20.12
N GLU A 766 15.82 -8.86 18.88
CA GLU A 766 16.57 -9.96 18.27
C GLU A 766 17.84 -10.38 19.02
N TYR A 767 18.35 -9.52 19.91
CA TYR A 767 19.56 -9.76 20.70
C TYR A 767 19.31 -10.12 22.17
N GLU A 768 18.06 -10.16 22.60
CA GLU A 768 17.74 -10.72 23.91
C GLU A 768 17.75 -12.25 23.85
N ALA A 769 17.94 -12.90 25.00
CA ALA A 769 17.93 -14.35 25.08
C ALA A 769 16.59 -14.91 24.57
N TRP A 770 16.64 -15.70 23.49
CA TRP A 770 15.47 -16.16 22.72
C TRP A 770 14.50 -15.04 22.29
N GLY A 771 15.01 -13.81 22.13
CA GLY A 771 14.23 -12.60 21.88
C GLY A 771 13.87 -12.35 20.41
N TYR A 772 14.53 -13.03 19.46
CA TYR A 772 14.17 -12.93 18.05
C TYR A 772 12.94 -13.81 17.77
N LYS A 773 11.74 -13.27 18.02
CA LYS A 773 10.47 -14.02 18.01
C LYS A 773 9.52 -13.65 16.87
N ARG A 774 9.93 -12.76 15.98
CA ARG A 774 9.10 -12.20 14.90
C ARG A 774 9.96 -11.38 13.92
N PRO A 775 9.44 -11.02 12.73
CA PRO A 775 10.16 -10.16 11.80
C PRO A 775 10.49 -8.80 12.40
N LYS A 776 11.70 -8.28 12.13
CA LYS A 776 12.19 -7.01 12.69
C LYS A 776 11.46 -5.78 12.18
N PHE A 777 11.17 -5.72 10.89
CA PHE A 777 10.64 -4.51 10.25
C PHE A 777 9.20 -4.73 9.76
N LEU A 778 8.27 -4.67 10.71
CA LEU A 778 6.85 -4.94 10.46
C LEU A 778 6.13 -3.77 9.79
N GLU A 779 6.56 -2.54 10.07
CA GLU A 779 6.13 -1.34 9.35
C GLU A 779 6.73 -1.30 7.93
N SER A 780 5.85 -1.15 6.93
CA SER A 780 6.27 -1.00 5.54
C SER A 780 6.83 0.40 5.27
N ALA A 781 7.51 0.56 4.14
CA ALA A 781 7.82 1.91 3.65
C ALA A 781 6.54 2.72 3.38
N HIS A 782 6.65 4.04 3.49
CA HIS A 782 5.54 4.97 3.29
C HIS A 782 5.43 5.37 1.82
N VAL A 783 4.45 4.84 1.11
CA VAL A 783 4.33 5.00 -0.34
C VAL A 783 3.46 6.21 -0.69
N PRO A 784 3.99 7.24 -1.38
CA PRO A 784 3.24 8.46 -1.69
C PRO A 784 2.15 8.23 -2.75
N ILE A 785 0.93 8.71 -2.48
CA ILE A 785 -0.23 8.62 -3.38
C ILE A 785 -0.83 10.00 -3.66
N LYS A 786 -0.92 10.34 -4.96
CA LYS A 786 -1.52 11.59 -5.44
C LYS A 786 -3.04 11.46 -5.59
N SER A 787 -3.75 12.59 -5.59
CA SER A 787 -5.17 12.63 -5.95
C SER A 787 -5.39 11.97 -7.33
N GLY A 788 -6.40 11.09 -7.42
CA GLY A 788 -6.72 10.31 -8.63
C GLY A 788 -5.75 9.16 -8.95
N GLU A 789 -4.67 8.99 -8.18
CA GLU A 789 -3.69 7.94 -8.41
C GLU A 789 -4.17 6.60 -7.84
N THR A 790 -3.78 5.51 -8.51
CA THR A 790 -3.94 4.14 -8.01
C THR A 790 -2.56 3.49 -7.85
N ILE A 791 -2.31 2.92 -6.68
CA ILE A 791 -1.08 2.18 -6.36
C ILE A 791 -1.41 0.73 -5.99
N THR A 792 -0.41 -0.14 -6.07
CA THR A 792 -0.53 -1.56 -5.68
C THR A 792 0.61 -1.97 -4.75
N LEU A 793 0.28 -2.64 -3.65
CA LEU A 793 1.23 -3.08 -2.63
C LEU A 793 0.97 -4.54 -2.26
N THR A 794 2.01 -5.35 -2.09
CA THR A 794 1.92 -6.72 -1.60
C THR A 794 2.92 -6.91 -0.46
N SER A 795 2.39 -7.08 0.76
CA SER A 795 3.20 -7.30 1.97
C SER A 795 3.35 -8.79 2.26
N PRO A 796 4.55 -9.29 2.63
CA PRO A 796 4.70 -10.67 3.04
C PRO A 796 4.09 -10.92 4.43
N TYR A 797 3.92 -9.86 5.23
CA TYR A 797 3.47 -9.90 6.62
C TYR A 797 1.97 -9.63 6.79
N GLY A 798 1.39 -8.83 5.88
CA GLY A 798 0.07 -8.24 6.10
C GLY A 798 0.05 -7.27 7.29
N GLY A 799 -1.15 -6.81 7.65
CA GLY A 799 -1.35 -5.92 8.79
C GLY A 799 -2.38 -4.80 8.56
N PRO A 800 -2.74 -4.03 9.60
CA PRO A 800 -3.59 -2.85 9.45
C PRO A 800 -2.96 -1.78 8.55
N ILE A 801 -3.75 -1.17 7.66
CA ILE A 801 -3.27 -0.14 6.72
C ILE A 801 -3.43 1.24 7.33
N GLN A 802 -2.40 2.07 7.21
CA GLN A 802 -2.30 3.42 7.75
C GLN A 802 -2.16 4.46 6.62
N ILE A 803 -2.57 5.70 6.89
CA ILE A 803 -2.46 6.81 5.94
C ILE A 803 -1.79 8.02 6.62
N ASP A 804 -0.59 8.38 6.18
CA ASP A 804 0.15 9.58 6.58
C ASP A 804 -0.35 10.80 5.81
N PHE A 805 -0.54 11.93 6.51
CA PHE A 805 -0.98 13.20 5.95
C PHE A 805 -0.05 14.36 6.32
N GLY A 806 0.20 15.25 5.35
CA GLY A 806 0.94 16.49 5.60
C GLY A 806 0.11 17.65 6.16
N ILE A 807 -1.22 17.65 5.97
CA ILE A 807 -2.11 18.76 6.34
C ILE A 807 -3.35 18.23 7.06
N ASN A 808 -3.78 18.91 8.14
CA ASN A 808 -4.99 18.59 8.89
C ASN A 808 -6.28 19.05 8.18
N ASP A 809 -7.41 18.49 8.62
CA ASP A 809 -8.76 18.97 8.34
C ASP A 809 -9.14 18.99 6.86
N GLN A 810 -8.50 18.15 6.04
CA GLN A 810 -8.89 17.95 4.65
C GLN A 810 -9.77 16.72 4.50
N PRO A 811 -10.90 16.81 3.77
CA PRO A 811 -11.65 15.62 3.41
C PRO A 811 -10.86 14.80 2.39
N VAL A 812 -10.66 13.53 2.69
CA VAL A 812 -9.94 12.59 1.84
C VAL A 812 -10.73 11.29 1.67
N SER A 813 -10.54 10.62 0.55
CA SER A 813 -11.25 9.37 0.24
C SER A 813 -10.35 8.40 -0.50
N PHE A 814 -10.44 7.13 -0.10
CA PHE A 814 -9.65 6.05 -0.67
C PHE A 814 -10.54 4.84 -0.96
N THR A 815 -10.34 4.20 -2.09
CA THR A 815 -10.90 2.87 -2.38
C THR A 815 -9.79 1.85 -2.24
N PHE A 816 -10.00 0.90 -1.34
CA PHE A 816 -9.13 -0.25 -1.11
C PHE A 816 -9.77 -1.49 -1.70
N GLU A 817 -9.04 -2.23 -2.51
CA GLU A 817 -9.47 -3.51 -3.09
C GLU A 817 -8.57 -4.63 -2.58
N GLN A 818 -9.14 -5.83 -2.45
CA GLN A 818 -8.44 -7.03 -1.97
C GLN A 818 -7.94 -6.92 -0.51
N VAL A 819 -8.71 -6.24 0.34
CA VAL A 819 -8.40 -6.05 1.77
C VAL A 819 -9.31 -6.89 2.67
N GLY A 820 -8.85 -7.16 3.89
CA GLY A 820 -9.69 -7.64 4.99
C GLY A 820 -10.26 -6.48 5.82
N GLU A 821 -11.16 -6.80 6.73
CA GLU A 821 -11.78 -5.83 7.63
C GLU A 821 -11.69 -6.29 9.09
N HIS A 822 -10.52 -6.06 9.68
CA HIS A 822 -10.24 -6.34 11.10
C HIS A 822 -11.16 -5.55 12.05
N PRO A 823 -11.20 -5.88 13.36
CA PRO A 823 -11.94 -5.09 14.34
C PRO A 823 -11.41 -3.65 14.36
N PHE A 824 -12.23 -2.73 13.88
CA PHE A 824 -11.94 -1.31 13.78
C PHE A 824 -13.14 -0.51 14.32
N TRP A 825 -12.88 0.43 15.23
CA TRP A 825 -13.89 1.32 15.80
C TRP A 825 -13.48 2.77 15.57
N ASP A 826 -14.33 3.58 14.94
CA ASP A 826 -14.14 5.04 14.78
C ASP A 826 -15.21 5.82 15.53
N ASP A 827 -16.46 5.37 15.46
CA ASP A 827 -17.56 5.98 16.19
C ASP A 827 -18.61 4.97 16.68
N THR A 828 -19.63 5.48 17.38
CA THR A 828 -20.69 4.66 17.98
C THR A 828 -21.49 3.80 17.00
N SER A 829 -21.50 4.14 15.71
CA SER A 829 -22.14 3.33 14.67
C SER A 829 -21.40 2.00 14.44
N ASP A 830 -20.12 1.92 14.78
CA ASP A 830 -19.31 0.72 14.66
C ASP A 830 -19.46 -0.25 15.85
N ASN A 831 -20.10 0.16 16.95
CA ASN A 831 -20.16 -0.62 18.20
C ASN A 831 -20.49 -2.10 18.00
N ALA A 832 -21.56 -2.37 17.25
CA ALA A 832 -22.05 -3.73 17.03
C ALA A 832 -21.07 -4.54 16.16
N VAL A 833 -20.56 -3.92 15.09
CA VAL A 833 -19.63 -4.57 14.15
C VAL A 833 -18.27 -4.81 14.82
N PHE A 834 -17.74 -3.82 15.53
CA PHE A 834 -16.49 -3.93 16.27
C PHE A 834 -16.57 -5.04 17.32
N SER A 835 -17.61 -5.04 18.16
CA SER A 835 -17.78 -6.06 19.20
C SER A 835 -17.89 -7.47 18.62
N ALA A 836 -18.65 -7.63 17.52
CA ALA A 836 -18.80 -8.91 16.84
C ALA A 836 -17.46 -9.42 16.27
N LYS A 837 -16.71 -8.55 15.58
CA LYS A 837 -15.40 -8.90 15.01
C LYS A 837 -14.35 -9.17 16.08
N LEU A 838 -14.35 -8.37 17.14
CA LEU A 838 -13.46 -8.54 18.28
C LEU A 838 -13.72 -9.88 18.97
N ALA A 839 -14.98 -10.30 19.09
CA ALA A 839 -15.35 -11.62 19.62
C ALA A 839 -14.96 -12.76 18.66
N ALA A 840 -15.18 -12.58 17.35
CA ALA A 840 -14.88 -13.59 16.33
C ALA A 840 -13.37 -13.93 16.27
N GLY A 841 -12.48 -12.95 16.46
CA GLY A 841 -11.03 -13.20 16.51
C GLY A 841 -10.41 -13.68 15.20
N GLU A 842 -11.04 -13.32 14.08
CA GLU A 842 -10.59 -13.62 12.72
C GLU A 842 -9.28 -12.90 12.33
N TYR A 843 -8.86 -11.90 13.13
CA TYR A 843 -7.64 -11.12 12.96
C TYR A 843 -6.85 -11.04 14.27
N ASP A 844 -5.53 -10.90 14.19
CA ASP A 844 -4.63 -10.80 15.36
C ASP A 844 -4.45 -9.38 15.88
N TRP A 845 -4.96 -8.39 15.14
CA TRP A 845 -4.86 -6.97 15.44
C TRP A 845 -6.23 -6.30 15.43
N ALA A 846 -6.39 -5.29 16.28
CA ALA A 846 -7.57 -4.45 16.41
C ALA A 846 -7.14 -2.98 16.55
N GLU A 847 -7.94 -2.08 15.98
CA GLU A 847 -7.70 -0.64 16.03
C GLU A 847 -8.90 0.08 16.63
N PHE A 848 -8.62 1.02 17.52
CA PHE A 848 -9.62 1.87 18.16
C PHE A 848 -9.21 3.33 17.99
N VAL A 849 -10.07 4.09 17.33
CA VAL A 849 -9.75 5.42 16.81
C VAL A 849 -10.69 6.43 17.46
N THR A 850 -10.13 7.57 17.84
CA THR A 850 -10.89 8.74 18.29
C THR A 850 -10.41 9.97 17.50
N PRO A 851 -11.08 11.13 17.60
CA PRO A 851 -10.66 12.32 16.86
C PRO A 851 -9.23 12.81 17.13
N ALA A 852 -8.60 12.41 18.25
CA ALA A 852 -7.26 12.88 18.64
C ALA A 852 -6.32 11.79 19.20
N PHE A 853 -6.79 10.55 19.34
CA PHE A 853 -5.98 9.45 19.87
C PHE A 853 -6.35 8.11 19.22
N GLU A 854 -5.35 7.31 18.84
CA GLU A 854 -5.50 6.00 18.21
C GLU A 854 -4.74 4.92 18.96
N ILE A 855 -5.36 3.74 19.05
CA ILE A 855 -4.84 2.55 19.70
C ILE A 855 -4.68 1.47 18.63
N HIS A 856 -3.44 1.04 18.40
CA HIS A 856 -3.10 -0.08 17.52
C HIS A 856 -2.68 -1.25 18.42
N SER A 857 -3.51 -2.28 18.51
CA SER A 857 -3.35 -3.29 19.55
C SER A 857 -3.43 -4.69 19.00
N THR A 858 -2.67 -5.60 19.61
CA THR A 858 -2.99 -7.02 19.49
C THR A 858 -4.43 -7.28 19.95
N LEU A 859 -5.10 -8.24 19.33
CA LEU A 859 -6.50 -8.55 19.60
C LEU A 859 -6.78 -8.81 21.09
N GLU A 860 -5.89 -9.55 21.75
CA GLU A 860 -6.03 -9.92 23.16
C GLU A 860 -5.99 -8.69 24.08
N LYS A 861 -5.04 -7.80 23.85
CA LYS A 861 -4.91 -6.58 24.64
C LYS A 861 -6.07 -5.61 24.39
N MET A 862 -6.55 -5.52 23.15
CA MET A 862 -7.75 -4.72 22.87
C MET A 862 -8.96 -5.24 23.66
N ARG A 863 -9.15 -6.58 23.73
CA ARG A 863 -10.23 -7.19 24.53
C ARG A 863 -10.10 -6.83 26.01
N GLU A 864 -8.89 -6.87 26.56
CA GLU A 864 -8.63 -6.46 27.95
C GLU A 864 -8.99 -4.98 28.17
N SER A 865 -8.52 -4.09 27.29
CA SER A 865 -8.78 -2.66 27.37
C SER A 865 -10.27 -2.31 27.34
N VAL A 866 -11.02 -2.85 26.36
CA VAL A 866 -12.44 -2.50 26.17
C VAL A 866 -13.37 -3.16 27.19
N SER A 867 -12.98 -4.30 27.75
CA SER A 867 -13.78 -5.00 28.78
C SER A 867 -13.62 -4.41 30.18
N ASN A 868 -12.77 -3.41 30.35
CA ASN A 868 -12.53 -2.77 31.63
C ASN A 868 -13.81 -2.10 32.18
N THR A 869 -14.34 -2.66 33.27
CA THR A 869 -15.58 -2.22 33.92
C THR A 869 -15.52 -0.81 34.49
N ARG A 870 -14.30 -0.22 34.67
CA ARG A 870 -14.12 1.18 35.07
C ARG A 870 -14.81 2.16 34.10
N TRP A 871 -14.95 1.76 32.84
CA TRP A 871 -15.59 2.55 31.78
C TRP A 871 -16.98 2.00 31.41
N GLY A 872 -17.62 1.30 32.35
CA GLY A 872 -18.91 0.65 32.16
C GLY A 872 -18.88 -0.63 31.31
N GLY A 873 -17.70 -1.06 30.85
CA GLY A 873 -17.56 -2.18 29.91
C GLY A 873 -18.18 -1.90 28.54
N THR A 874 -18.24 -0.61 28.16
CA THR A 874 -18.82 -0.13 26.89
C THR A 874 -17.77 0.60 26.07
N LEU A 875 -17.90 0.56 24.74
CA LEU A 875 -16.97 1.23 23.82
C LEU A 875 -17.08 2.75 23.92
N GLU A 876 -18.29 3.27 24.17
CA GLU A 876 -18.53 4.71 24.34
C GLU A 876 -17.93 5.24 25.63
N GLY A 877 -18.10 4.49 26.73
CA GLY A 877 -17.47 4.83 28.00
C GLY A 877 -15.95 4.84 27.87
N PHE A 878 -15.39 3.86 27.16
CA PHE A 878 -13.95 3.76 26.87
C PHE A 878 -13.45 4.88 25.94
N ALA A 879 -14.20 5.24 24.89
CA ALA A 879 -13.91 6.36 24.00
C ALA A 879 -13.89 7.69 24.75
N ALA A 880 -14.93 7.94 25.57
CA ALA A 880 -15.07 9.15 26.37
C ALA A 880 -13.94 9.25 27.40
N ALA A 881 -13.60 8.14 28.06
CA ALA A 881 -12.49 8.08 29.00
C ALA A 881 -11.15 8.36 28.31
N THR A 882 -10.90 7.78 27.14
CA THR A 882 -9.72 8.06 26.31
C THR A 882 -9.63 9.56 26.04
N MET A 883 -10.63 10.15 25.40
CA MET A 883 -10.61 11.58 25.07
C MET A 883 -10.47 12.49 26.30
N ARG A 884 -11.04 12.11 27.46
CA ARG A 884 -10.98 12.92 28.68
C ARG A 884 -9.64 12.80 29.42
N TYR A 885 -9.15 11.58 29.64
CA TYR A 885 -8.05 11.31 30.55
C TYR A 885 -6.69 11.12 29.86
N ILE A 886 -6.65 10.71 28.58
CA ILE A 886 -5.39 10.63 27.81
C ILE A 886 -5.16 11.86 26.94
N HIS A 887 -6.20 12.33 26.23
CA HIS A 887 -6.07 13.48 25.32
C HIS A 887 -6.25 14.79 26.08
N ASN A 888 -7.37 15.03 26.73
CA ASN A 888 -7.65 16.36 27.27
C ASN A 888 -6.73 16.76 28.44
N PHE A 889 -6.81 16.07 29.59
CA PHE A 889 -6.16 16.55 30.82
C PHE A 889 -4.63 16.68 30.76
N PRO A 890 -3.87 15.75 30.15
CA PRO A 890 -2.43 15.92 29.99
C PRO A 890 -2.07 17.17 29.18
N HIS A 891 -2.83 17.48 28.12
CA HIS A 891 -2.58 18.65 27.28
C HIS A 891 -3.03 19.98 27.91
N VAL A 892 -4.10 19.96 28.72
CA VAL A 892 -4.47 21.09 29.60
C VAL A 892 -3.31 21.40 30.56
N LEU A 893 -2.77 20.38 31.22
CA LEU A 893 -1.65 20.54 32.15
C LEU A 893 -0.36 20.96 31.43
N ALA A 894 -0.22 20.62 30.14
CA ALA A 894 0.86 21.10 29.28
C ALA A 894 0.63 22.53 28.73
N GLY A 895 -0.50 23.16 29.06
CA GLY A 895 -0.84 24.53 28.66
C GLY A 895 -1.09 24.69 27.16
N PHE A 896 -1.62 23.66 26.50
CA PHE A 896 -2.09 23.73 25.11
C PHE A 896 -3.56 24.13 25.04
N LYS A 897 -3.98 24.62 23.87
CA LYS A 897 -5.38 24.69 23.43
C LYS A 897 -5.56 23.84 22.17
N GLY A 898 -6.78 23.53 21.79
CA GLY A 898 -7.06 22.82 20.54
C GLY A 898 -8.35 22.02 20.57
N PRO A 899 -8.62 21.24 19.52
CA PRO A 899 -9.78 20.37 19.47
C PRO A 899 -9.83 19.43 20.68
N ASN A 900 -10.96 19.45 21.40
CA ASN A 900 -11.22 18.63 22.58
C ASN A 900 -10.22 18.83 23.74
N ILE A 901 -9.60 20.01 23.84
CA ILE A 901 -8.79 20.44 24.97
C ILE A 901 -9.52 21.57 25.70
N ASP A 902 -9.76 21.41 26.99
CA ASP A 902 -10.54 22.35 27.80
C ASP A 902 -9.88 23.73 27.86
N VAL A 903 -10.69 24.78 27.68
CA VAL A 903 -10.28 26.16 27.96
C VAL A 903 -10.48 26.44 29.44
N VAL A 904 -9.40 26.37 30.21
CA VAL A 904 -9.39 26.66 31.64
C VAL A 904 -9.10 28.15 31.89
N PRO A 905 -10.04 28.94 32.47
CA PRO A 905 -9.87 30.38 32.67
C PRO A 905 -8.57 30.74 33.42
N GLU A 906 -8.26 30.03 34.50
CA GLU A 906 -7.04 30.30 35.29
C GLU A 906 -5.73 30.23 34.48
N ILE A 907 -5.67 29.35 33.48
CA ILE A 907 -4.49 29.16 32.61
C ILE A 907 -4.52 30.20 31.48
N HIS A 908 -5.69 30.37 30.85
CA HIS A 908 -5.83 31.18 29.65
C HIS A 908 -5.80 32.68 29.94
N ASP A 909 -6.45 33.11 31.02
CA ASP A 909 -6.44 34.50 31.47
C ASP A 909 -5.03 34.91 31.92
N PHE A 910 -4.27 33.99 32.54
CA PHE A 910 -2.87 34.23 32.87
C PHE A 910 -2.03 34.53 31.61
N ALA A 911 -2.18 33.72 30.56
CA ALA A 911 -1.45 33.94 29.31
C ALA A 911 -1.85 35.27 28.66
N THR A 912 -3.16 35.55 28.56
CA THR A 912 -3.69 36.81 28.00
C THR A 912 -3.20 38.02 28.78
N ALA A 913 -3.25 37.98 30.13
CA ALA A 913 -2.80 39.08 30.98
C ALA A 913 -1.30 39.39 30.85
N ASN A 914 -0.49 38.41 30.47
CA ASN A 914 0.96 38.58 30.26
C ASN A 914 1.35 38.74 28.77
N GLY A 915 0.37 38.73 27.85
CA GLY A 915 0.63 38.80 26.41
C GLY A 915 1.43 37.60 25.90
N PHE A 916 1.16 36.41 26.43
CA PHE A 916 1.80 35.15 26.10
C PHE A 916 0.95 34.32 25.13
N THR A 917 1.63 33.59 24.24
CA THR A 917 0.98 32.74 23.25
C THR A 917 0.71 31.35 23.81
N ILE A 918 -0.54 30.90 23.72
CA ILE A 918 -0.93 29.51 23.95
C ILE A 918 -0.90 28.78 22.60
N GLU A 919 -0.08 27.74 22.52
CA GLU A 919 0.06 26.93 21.31
C GLU A 919 -1.17 26.04 21.10
N ASN A 920 -1.55 25.91 19.82
CA ASN A 920 -2.59 25.00 19.42
C ASN A 920 -2.01 23.61 19.20
N LEU A 921 -2.49 22.61 19.94
CA LEU A 921 -2.19 21.21 19.70
C LEU A 921 -3.34 20.60 18.88
N ASP A 922 -3.01 20.27 17.64
CA ASP A 922 -3.94 19.63 16.71
C ASP A 922 -3.18 18.52 15.98
N LEU A 923 -2.96 17.43 16.70
CA LEU A 923 -2.29 16.26 16.18
C LEU A 923 -2.89 15.01 16.80
N VAL A 924 -2.87 13.91 16.05
CA VAL A 924 -3.28 12.61 16.55
C VAL A 924 -2.09 11.95 17.23
N LYS A 925 -2.37 11.42 18.42
CA LYS A 925 -1.44 10.59 19.20
C LYS A 925 -1.77 9.13 19.00
N HIS A 926 -0.75 8.30 18.92
CA HIS A 926 -0.86 6.88 18.65
C HIS A 926 -0.20 6.08 19.76
N MET A 927 -0.73 4.88 20.00
CA MET A 927 -0.08 3.91 20.87
C MET A 927 -0.13 2.51 20.28
N ASN A 928 0.96 1.76 20.46
CA ASN A 928 1.05 0.36 20.12
C ASN A 928 0.96 -0.48 21.41
N ALA A 929 -0.15 -1.19 21.59
CA ALA A 929 -0.33 -2.16 22.66
C ALA A 929 0.15 -3.55 22.17
N ASP A 930 1.46 -3.79 22.30
CA ASP A 930 2.20 -4.97 21.82
C ASP A 930 3.51 -5.21 22.63
N GLN A 931 4.71 -5.15 22.07
CA GLN A 931 5.97 -5.18 22.82
C GLN A 931 6.63 -3.80 22.68
N ALA A 932 7.21 -3.32 23.76
CA ALA A 932 7.82 -2.00 23.78
C ALA A 932 9.18 -2.00 23.09
N THR A 933 9.47 -0.97 22.30
CA THR A 933 10.80 -0.77 21.69
C THR A 933 11.94 -0.65 22.72
N CYS A 934 11.63 -0.17 23.91
CA CYS A 934 12.57 0.02 25.00
C CYS A 934 11.85 -0.15 26.34
N GLY A 935 12.53 -0.68 27.35
CA GLY A 935 11.93 -0.91 28.66
C GLY A 935 10.63 -1.72 28.60
N TYR A 936 9.70 -1.42 29.51
CA TYR A 936 8.35 -2.01 29.50
C TYR A 936 7.33 -1.15 28.74
N GLY A 937 7.65 0.14 28.58
CA GLY A 937 6.97 1.11 27.73
C GLY A 937 8.00 2.07 27.14
N CYS A 938 7.76 2.54 25.92
CA CYS A 938 8.72 3.34 25.18
C CYS A 938 8.04 4.53 24.51
N SER A 939 8.34 5.73 25.01
CA SER A 939 7.85 7.00 24.46
C SER A 939 8.07 7.15 22.96
N GLY A 940 7.17 7.90 22.33
CA GLY A 940 7.14 8.13 20.89
C GLY A 940 5.75 8.54 20.40
N ASN A 941 5.59 8.61 19.08
CA ASN A 941 4.28 8.67 18.44
C ASN A 941 4.31 7.76 17.19
N PRO A 942 3.98 6.45 17.32
CA PRO A 942 3.38 5.82 18.49
C PRO A 942 4.34 5.66 19.69
N TYR A 943 3.80 5.72 20.91
CA TYR A 943 4.49 5.08 22.04
C TYR A 943 4.14 3.59 22.06
N ASP A 944 5.05 2.74 22.53
CA ASP A 944 4.86 1.30 22.55
C ASP A 944 4.77 0.78 23.99
N ALA A 945 3.94 -0.22 24.25
CA ALA A 945 3.73 -0.74 25.60
C ALA A 945 3.50 -2.26 25.65
N TYR A 946 4.07 -2.91 26.66
CA TYR A 946 3.83 -4.33 26.97
C TYR A 946 2.47 -4.61 27.63
N TRP A 947 1.76 -3.60 28.12
CA TRP A 947 0.44 -3.74 28.74
C TRP A 947 -0.70 -3.51 27.73
N ALA A 948 -1.93 -3.80 28.16
CA ALA A 948 -3.16 -3.35 27.49
C ALA A 948 -3.46 -1.89 27.89
N PHE A 949 -3.95 -1.08 26.95
CA PHE A 949 -4.20 0.34 27.18
C PHE A 949 -5.24 0.59 28.29
N ASP A 950 -4.95 1.53 29.19
CA ASP A 950 -5.89 2.04 30.19
C ASP A 950 -5.93 3.59 30.14
N PRO A 951 -7.10 4.23 29.92
CA PRO A 951 -7.23 5.69 29.88
C PRO A 951 -6.70 6.44 31.11
N ILE A 952 -6.62 5.80 32.29
CA ILE A 952 -5.95 6.37 33.47
C ILE A 952 -4.73 5.56 33.92
N GLY A 953 -4.27 4.63 33.09
CA GLY A 953 -3.06 3.84 33.32
C GLY A 953 -1.88 4.75 33.58
N HIS A 954 -1.09 4.45 34.63
CA HIS A 954 0.08 5.28 34.92
C HIS A 954 1.08 5.25 33.75
N GLY A 955 1.37 4.06 33.22
CA GLY A 955 2.28 3.87 32.09
C GLY A 955 1.83 4.64 30.85
N ASP A 956 0.57 4.50 30.44
CA ASP A 956 0.06 5.16 29.22
C ASP A 956 0.20 6.69 29.27
N ILE A 957 -0.20 7.31 30.39
CA ILE A 957 -0.07 8.76 30.55
C ILE A 957 1.39 9.17 30.78
N HIS A 958 2.21 8.33 31.43
CA HIS A 958 3.64 8.59 31.61
C HIS A 958 4.37 8.66 30.26
N GLU A 959 4.16 7.67 29.39
CA GLU A 959 4.76 7.62 28.05
C GLU A 959 4.29 8.78 27.18
N MET A 960 3.00 9.15 27.28
CA MET A 960 2.49 10.37 26.65
C MET A 960 3.19 11.63 27.20
N GLY A 961 3.40 11.67 28.52
CA GLY A 961 4.04 12.76 29.24
C GLY A 961 5.46 13.05 28.78
N HIS A 962 6.21 12.06 28.28
CA HIS A 962 7.52 12.26 27.67
C HIS A 962 7.48 13.21 26.45
N GLY A 963 6.39 13.18 25.69
CA GLY A 963 6.17 14.11 24.57
C GLY A 963 5.74 15.52 25.01
N LEU A 964 5.35 15.70 26.27
CA LEU A 964 4.83 16.96 26.81
C LEU A 964 5.86 17.70 27.66
N GLU A 965 6.67 16.98 28.43
CA GLU A 965 7.63 17.59 29.36
C GLU A 965 8.68 18.50 28.70
N LYS A 966 9.25 19.38 29.53
CA LYS A 966 10.36 20.26 29.15
C LYS A 966 11.53 20.03 30.10
N SER A 967 12.73 19.94 29.54
CA SER A 967 13.96 19.71 30.31
C SER A 967 14.21 20.78 31.38
N ARG A 968 13.76 22.02 31.15
CA ARG A 968 13.83 23.12 32.12
C ARG A 968 13.07 22.86 33.42
N PHE A 969 12.17 21.87 33.44
CA PHE A 969 11.39 21.55 34.63
C PHE A 969 12.13 20.65 35.62
N ARG A 970 13.28 20.12 35.21
CA ARG A 970 14.10 19.24 36.02
C ARG A 970 15.22 20.04 36.67
N LEU A 971 15.18 20.16 38.00
CA LEU A 971 16.30 20.73 38.74
C LEU A 971 17.55 19.87 38.55
N GLU A 972 18.72 20.49 38.70
CA GLU A 972 20.00 19.84 38.50
C GLU A 972 20.17 18.66 39.46
N GLY A 973 20.60 17.50 38.93
CA GLY A 973 20.75 16.27 39.70
C GLY A 973 19.47 15.43 39.87
N TRP A 974 18.37 15.81 39.24
CA TRP A 974 17.13 15.03 39.25
C TRP A 974 17.04 14.04 38.09
N ASN A 975 16.43 12.88 38.36
CA ASN A 975 16.11 11.89 37.33
C ASN A 975 15.14 12.46 36.27
N TYR A 976 15.30 12.01 35.03
CA TYR A 976 14.47 12.34 33.88
C TYR A 976 12.95 12.10 34.11
N HIS A 977 12.55 11.04 34.81
CA HIS A 977 11.15 10.68 35.01
C HIS A 977 10.38 11.59 35.99
N ALA A 978 11.07 12.49 36.70
CA ALA A 978 10.42 13.36 37.69
C ALA A 978 9.41 14.35 37.07
N SER A 979 9.63 14.78 35.83
CA SER A 979 8.82 15.80 35.15
C SER A 979 7.70 15.24 34.26
N THR A 980 7.68 13.92 34.00
CA THR A 980 6.59 13.26 33.25
C THR A 980 5.45 12.78 34.13
N ASN A 981 5.75 12.29 35.33
CA ASN A 981 4.75 11.77 36.25
C ASN A 981 3.57 12.71 36.58
N PRO A 982 3.75 14.05 36.70
CA PRO A 982 2.65 14.96 37.01
C PRO A 982 1.45 14.89 36.05
N TYR A 983 1.63 14.58 34.76
CA TYR A 983 0.50 14.45 33.82
C TYR A 983 -0.42 13.27 34.17
N SER A 984 0.18 12.15 34.59
CA SER A 984 -0.56 10.98 35.07
C SER A 984 -1.31 11.31 36.35
N TYR A 985 -0.63 11.95 37.31
CA TYR A 985 -1.23 12.29 38.60
C TYR A 985 -2.39 13.27 38.47
N TYR A 986 -2.26 14.28 37.60
CA TYR A 986 -3.34 15.23 37.36
C TYR A 986 -4.57 14.54 36.78
N SER A 987 -4.40 13.73 35.73
CA SER A 987 -5.52 13.01 35.09
C SER A 987 -6.21 12.05 36.08
N LYS A 988 -5.43 11.37 36.91
CA LYS A 988 -5.91 10.52 38.02
C LYS A 988 -6.64 11.30 39.11
N THR A 989 -6.16 12.50 39.43
CA THR A 989 -6.81 13.41 40.37
C THR A 989 -8.17 13.87 39.84
N GLN A 990 -8.22 14.25 38.55
CA GLN A 990 -9.47 14.64 37.90
C GLN A 990 -10.46 13.48 37.81
N TYR A 991 -9.98 12.26 37.55
CA TYR A 991 -10.81 11.05 37.60
C TYR A 991 -11.45 10.85 38.98
N TYR A 992 -10.65 10.94 40.05
CA TYR A 992 -11.17 10.82 41.41
C TYR A 992 -12.16 11.94 41.73
N LYS A 993 -11.84 13.21 41.41
CA LYS A 993 -12.75 14.36 41.60
C LYS A 993 -14.10 14.17 40.89
N THR A 994 -14.08 13.54 39.71
CA THR A 994 -15.29 13.38 38.88
C THR A 994 -16.12 12.16 39.28
N THR A 995 -15.48 11.06 39.68
CA THR A 995 -16.15 9.75 39.84
C THR A 995 -16.16 9.21 41.26
N GLY A 996 -15.31 9.73 42.15
CA GLY A 996 -15.02 9.15 43.47
C GLY A 996 -14.28 7.80 43.43
N GLY A 997 -13.99 7.27 42.25
CA GLY A 997 -13.32 5.99 42.07
C GLY A 997 -11.83 6.06 42.37
N ASP A 998 -11.24 4.95 42.83
CA ASP A 998 -9.79 4.91 43.07
C ASP A 998 -9.00 5.04 41.76
N SER A 999 -7.92 5.81 41.81
CA SER A 999 -7.10 6.19 40.66
C SER A 999 -5.73 5.52 40.66
N ASP A 1000 -5.43 4.66 41.65
CA ASP A 1000 -4.21 3.86 41.75
C ASP A 1000 -2.93 4.71 41.59
N CYS A 1001 -2.82 5.81 42.33
CA CYS A 1001 -1.64 6.69 42.26
C CYS A 1001 -0.39 6.06 42.87
N GLN A 1002 0.77 6.41 42.30
CA GLN A 1002 2.06 5.96 42.81
C GLN A 1002 2.29 6.46 44.24
N SER A 1003 3.01 5.67 45.03
CA SER A 1003 3.36 6.06 46.40
C SER A 1003 4.55 7.02 46.39
N LEU A 1004 4.40 8.17 47.05
CA LEU A 1004 5.44 9.20 47.17
C LEU A 1004 5.92 9.35 48.63
N PRO A 1005 7.21 9.70 48.86
CA PRO A 1005 7.85 9.66 50.18
C PRO A 1005 7.61 10.93 51.02
N PHE A 1006 6.36 11.40 51.13
CA PHE A 1006 6.05 12.67 51.82
C PHE A 1006 6.49 12.69 53.29
N LYS A 1007 6.29 11.59 54.02
CA LYS A 1007 6.73 11.47 55.41
C LYS A 1007 8.25 11.63 55.53
N ASP A 1008 9.00 10.93 54.69
CA ASP A 1008 10.47 10.95 54.73
C ASP A 1008 11.01 12.32 54.34
N ALA A 1009 10.37 12.97 53.36
CA ALA A 1009 10.67 14.34 52.98
C ALA A 1009 10.50 15.30 54.16
N PHE A 1010 9.37 15.24 54.86
CA PHE A 1010 9.11 16.06 56.02
C PHE A 1010 10.12 15.82 57.15
N VAL A 1011 10.41 14.56 57.48
CA VAL A 1011 11.37 14.20 58.53
C VAL A 1011 12.76 14.76 58.20
N ALA A 1012 13.22 14.62 56.95
CA ALA A 1012 14.49 15.16 56.52
C ALA A 1012 14.53 16.70 56.58
N LEU A 1013 13.44 17.37 56.17
CA LEU A 1013 13.31 18.83 56.25
C LEU A 1013 13.33 19.34 57.69
N GLN A 1014 12.62 18.69 58.62
CA GLN A 1014 12.66 19.09 60.03
C GLN A 1014 14.07 18.91 60.61
N ALA A 1015 14.72 17.79 60.31
CA ALA A 1015 16.07 17.51 60.79
C ALA A 1015 17.12 18.47 60.22
N SER A 1016 16.89 19.05 59.03
CA SER A 1016 17.83 19.97 58.39
C SER A 1016 17.88 21.35 59.03
N VAL A 1017 16.77 21.83 59.63
CA VAL A 1017 16.68 23.19 60.21
C VAL A 1017 17.73 23.45 61.29
N GLY A 1018 18.08 22.42 62.08
CA GLY A 1018 19.08 22.52 63.15
C GLY A 1018 20.53 22.33 62.70
N GLN A 1019 20.79 22.10 61.41
CA GLN A 1019 22.12 21.77 60.89
C GLN A 1019 22.91 23.03 60.51
N ALA A 1020 24.24 22.98 60.64
CA ALA A 1020 25.11 24.08 60.22
C ALA A 1020 25.01 24.41 58.72
N ASN A 1021 24.73 23.40 57.90
CA ASN A 1021 24.43 23.55 56.48
C ASN A 1021 23.20 22.68 56.11
N PRO A 1022 21.97 23.24 56.20
CA PRO A 1022 20.75 22.50 55.91
C PRO A 1022 20.71 21.91 54.49
N ALA A 1023 21.26 22.61 53.49
CA ALA A 1023 21.29 22.15 52.10
C ALA A 1023 22.20 20.93 51.92
N ALA A 1024 23.41 20.94 52.50
CA ALA A 1024 24.31 19.78 52.47
C ALA A 1024 23.73 18.57 53.22
N TYR A 1025 23.02 18.81 54.32
CA TYR A 1025 22.31 17.77 55.04
C TYR A 1025 21.21 17.13 54.18
N LEU A 1026 20.36 17.94 53.54
CA LEU A 1026 19.31 17.43 52.64
C LEU A 1026 19.89 16.72 51.43
N LYS A 1027 20.99 17.22 50.87
CA LYS A 1027 21.69 16.54 49.78
C LYS A 1027 22.07 15.12 50.20
N THR A 1028 22.73 14.96 51.34
CA THR A 1028 23.23 13.66 51.80
C THR A 1028 22.13 12.73 52.30
N ASN A 1029 21.18 13.24 53.10
CA ASN A 1029 20.22 12.44 53.84
C ASN A 1029 18.84 12.33 53.17
N TYR A 1030 18.60 13.11 52.11
CA TYR A 1030 17.37 13.04 51.32
C TYR A 1030 17.67 12.84 49.84
N TRP A 1031 18.30 13.79 49.15
CA TRP A 1031 18.41 13.73 47.69
C TRP A 1031 19.29 12.57 47.20
N ASP A 1032 20.46 12.37 47.80
CA ASP A 1032 21.43 11.31 47.45
C ASP A 1032 21.22 10.03 48.27
N ALA A 1033 20.23 10.01 49.17
CA ALA A 1033 19.95 8.84 50.01
C ALA A 1033 19.32 7.67 49.22
N VAL A 1034 18.94 7.91 47.95
CA VAL A 1034 18.54 6.90 46.96
C VAL A 1034 19.24 7.20 45.65
N GLU A 1035 19.54 6.15 44.89
CA GLU A 1035 20.13 6.26 43.56
C GLU A 1035 19.15 6.90 42.56
N ASP A 1036 17.87 6.55 42.66
CA ASP A 1036 16.81 7.10 41.80
C ASP A 1036 15.86 8.02 42.58
N ASN A 1037 15.97 9.32 42.34
CA ASN A 1037 15.31 10.36 43.12
C ASN A 1037 14.03 10.92 42.48
N TRP A 1038 13.46 10.30 41.44
CA TRP A 1038 12.26 10.81 40.76
C TRP A 1038 11.08 11.03 41.70
N SER A 1039 10.86 10.13 42.66
CA SER A 1039 9.72 10.19 43.59
C SER A 1039 9.88 11.32 44.60
N ARG A 1040 11.12 11.60 45.01
CA ARG A 1040 11.48 12.73 45.87
C ARG A 1040 11.27 14.05 45.14
N ALA A 1041 11.72 14.14 43.89
CA ALA A 1041 11.51 15.30 43.03
C ALA A 1041 10.02 15.57 42.78
N ALA A 1042 9.24 14.53 42.45
CA ALA A 1042 7.80 14.63 42.29
C ALA A 1042 7.10 15.12 43.58
N SER A 1043 7.51 14.63 44.75
CA SER A 1043 6.95 15.07 46.04
C SER A 1043 7.20 16.56 46.31
N MET A 1044 8.41 17.08 46.02
CA MET A 1044 8.72 18.51 46.14
C MET A 1044 7.87 19.35 45.18
N THR A 1045 7.69 18.88 43.94
CA THR A 1045 6.87 19.59 42.95
C THR A 1045 5.40 19.65 43.37
N ILE A 1046 4.84 18.57 43.91
CA ILE A 1046 3.46 18.56 44.41
C ILE A 1046 3.30 19.48 45.63
N GLN A 1047 4.26 19.50 46.56
CA GLN A 1047 4.25 20.43 47.70
C GLN A 1047 4.32 21.90 47.27
N MET A 1048 5.01 22.18 46.16
CA MET A 1048 5.07 23.50 45.55
C MET A 1048 3.70 23.91 44.99
N MET A 1049 3.01 22.98 44.32
CA MET A 1049 1.64 23.17 43.82
C MET A 1049 0.64 23.42 44.97
N MET A 1050 0.71 22.62 46.03
CA MET A 1050 -0.13 22.79 47.24
C MET A 1050 0.12 24.15 47.92
N THR A 1051 1.38 24.60 47.96
CA THR A 1051 1.74 25.93 48.51
C THR A 1051 1.09 27.06 47.72
N ALA A 1052 1.17 27.00 46.39
CA ALA A 1052 0.58 28.01 45.52
C ALA A 1052 -0.95 28.07 45.64
N GLU A 1053 -1.63 26.92 45.70
CA GLU A 1053 -3.08 26.84 45.88
C GLU A 1053 -3.51 27.40 47.24
N HIS A 1054 -2.89 26.91 48.31
CA HIS A 1054 -3.27 27.28 49.67
C HIS A 1054 -3.05 28.78 49.97
N GLN A 1055 -2.01 29.39 49.39
CA GLN A 1055 -1.77 30.83 49.53
C GLN A 1055 -2.58 31.70 48.55
N GLY A 1056 -3.49 31.10 47.78
CA GLY A 1056 -4.38 31.79 46.84
C GLY A 1056 -3.69 32.33 45.59
N ALA A 1057 -2.46 31.91 45.30
CA ALA A 1057 -1.77 32.25 44.07
C ALA A 1057 -2.31 31.47 42.86
N LEU A 1058 -2.83 30.27 43.12
CA LEU A 1058 -3.54 29.44 42.17
C LEU A 1058 -4.88 28.99 42.75
N VAL A 1059 -5.87 28.76 41.88
CA VAL A 1059 -7.17 28.16 42.20
C VAL A 1059 -7.04 26.64 42.22
N ASP A 1060 -6.34 26.05 41.25
CA ASP A 1060 -5.93 24.65 41.28
C ASP A 1060 -4.39 24.60 41.12
N GLY A 1061 -3.72 24.08 42.15
CA GLY A 1061 -2.26 24.04 42.24
C GLY A 1061 -1.60 23.29 41.09
N TRP A 1062 -2.29 22.31 40.48
CA TRP A 1062 -1.77 21.60 39.31
C TRP A 1062 -1.52 22.55 38.12
N HIS A 1063 -2.30 23.62 37.98
CA HIS A 1063 -2.16 24.60 36.89
C HIS A 1063 -0.85 25.39 36.94
N LEU A 1064 -0.05 25.27 38.01
CA LEU A 1064 1.34 25.74 38.03
C LEU A 1064 2.12 25.22 36.81
N LEU A 1065 1.98 23.93 36.49
CA LEU A 1065 2.73 23.31 35.41
C LEU A 1065 2.31 23.86 34.04
N ALA A 1066 1.01 24.11 33.84
CA ALA A 1066 0.50 24.72 32.62
C ALA A 1066 1.04 26.14 32.41
N ARG A 1067 1.07 26.96 33.48
CA ARG A 1067 1.66 28.31 33.41
C ARG A 1067 3.16 28.29 33.15
N LEU A 1068 3.90 27.35 33.76
CA LEU A 1068 5.33 27.16 33.50
C LEU A 1068 5.60 26.77 32.04
N HIS A 1069 4.78 25.89 31.47
CA HIS A 1069 4.84 25.53 30.05
C HIS A 1069 4.66 26.71 29.12
N ILE A 1070 3.65 27.54 29.36
CA ILE A 1070 3.40 28.73 28.57
C ILE A 1070 4.58 29.70 28.67
N LEU A 1071 5.09 29.93 29.89
CA LEU A 1071 6.26 30.78 30.10
C LEU A 1071 7.52 30.23 29.42
N GLU A 1072 7.74 28.91 29.47
CA GLU A 1072 8.90 28.24 28.86
C GLU A 1072 8.93 28.41 27.34
N ARG A 1073 7.78 28.20 26.69
CA ARG A 1073 7.66 28.36 25.24
C ARG A 1073 7.84 29.81 24.81
N GLU A 1074 7.28 30.77 25.56
CA GLU A 1074 7.51 32.19 25.33
C GLU A 1074 8.96 32.61 25.57
N PHE A 1075 9.60 32.06 26.61
CA PHE A 1075 11.02 32.28 26.89
C PHE A 1075 11.88 31.79 25.73
N ASN A 1076 11.58 30.62 25.16
CA ASN A 1076 12.30 30.11 23.99
C ASN A 1076 12.06 30.95 22.73
N ARG A 1077 10.82 31.40 22.49
CA ARG A 1077 10.52 32.34 21.39
C ARG A 1077 11.32 33.63 21.50
N ALA A 1078 11.39 34.21 22.69
CA ALA A 1078 12.12 35.45 22.93
C ALA A 1078 13.64 35.31 22.72
N ARG A 1079 14.21 34.09 22.82
CA ARG A 1079 15.65 33.86 22.64
C ARG A 1079 16.09 33.69 21.18
N SER A 1080 15.22 33.91 20.19
CA SER A 1080 15.58 33.84 18.77
C SER A 1080 16.71 34.81 18.41
N ASP A 1081 16.63 36.02 18.94
CA ASP A 1081 17.57 37.11 18.71
C ASP A 1081 17.51 38.13 19.85
N THR A 1082 18.43 39.09 19.87
CA THR A 1082 18.54 40.08 20.94
C THR A 1082 17.33 41.03 20.99
N THR A 1083 16.74 41.37 19.84
CA THR A 1083 15.59 42.28 19.76
C THR A 1083 14.35 41.63 20.36
N ALA A 1084 14.08 40.38 19.97
CA ALA A 1084 12.99 39.58 20.54
C ALA A 1084 13.16 39.41 22.06
N TRP A 1085 14.40 39.17 22.51
CA TRP A 1085 14.71 39.03 23.94
C TRP A 1085 14.44 40.32 24.71
N ASP A 1086 14.99 41.44 24.25
CA ASP A 1086 14.86 42.73 24.94
C ASP A 1086 13.41 43.22 24.99
N ALA A 1087 12.60 42.89 23.98
CA ALA A 1087 11.17 43.21 23.96
C ALA A 1087 10.36 42.43 25.01
N LYS A 1088 10.78 41.21 25.38
CA LYS A 1088 9.99 40.28 26.21
C LYS A 1088 10.59 40.00 27.58
N LYS A 1089 11.89 40.20 27.81
CA LYS A 1089 12.58 39.79 29.05
C LYS A 1089 11.90 40.29 30.32
N THR A 1090 11.33 41.50 30.32
CA THR A 1090 10.61 42.04 31.48
C THR A 1090 9.30 41.31 31.75
N SER A 1091 8.46 41.07 30.73
CA SER A 1091 7.19 40.34 30.91
C SER A 1091 7.42 38.88 31.28
N LEU A 1092 8.54 38.30 30.86
CA LEU A 1092 8.97 36.94 31.21
C LEU A 1092 9.55 36.82 32.63
N GLY A 1093 9.85 37.93 33.32
CA GLY A 1093 10.48 37.90 34.65
C GLY A 1093 12.03 37.88 34.64
N PHE A 1094 12.68 38.18 33.52
CA PHE A 1094 14.13 38.13 33.34
C PHE A 1094 14.72 39.51 32.98
N ALA A 1095 14.15 40.60 33.52
CA ALA A 1095 14.52 41.98 33.18
C ALA A 1095 16.03 42.28 33.31
N SER A 1096 16.71 41.66 34.29
CA SER A 1096 18.15 41.83 34.55
C SER A 1096 19.07 40.93 33.71
N TYR A 1097 18.52 40.05 32.88
CA TYR A 1097 19.29 39.11 32.07
C TYR A 1097 19.45 39.63 30.63
N SER A 1098 20.68 39.56 30.14
CA SER A 1098 20.96 39.64 28.70
C SER A 1098 20.57 38.33 28.00
N LYS A 1099 20.46 38.35 26.67
CA LYS A 1099 20.16 37.14 25.88
C LYS A 1099 21.20 36.04 26.13
N ALA A 1100 22.49 36.39 26.12
CA ALA A 1100 23.57 35.43 26.33
C ALA A 1100 23.47 34.75 27.71
N GLU A 1101 23.09 35.50 28.74
CA GLU A 1101 22.87 34.95 30.09
C GLU A 1101 21.60 34.09 30.15
N ALA A 1102 20.55 34.46 29.42
CA ALA A 1102 19.33 33.66 29.31
C ALA A 1102 19.58 32.34 28.53
N ASP A 1103 20.47 32.35 27.56
CA ASP A 1103 20.91 31.14 26.84
C ASP A 1103 21.73 30.21 27.74
N ALA A 1104 22.54 30.78 28.65
CA ALA A 1104 23.40 30.04 29.58
C ALA A 1104 22.75 29.74 30.95
N ILE A 1105 21.48 30.10 31.15
CA ILE A 1105 20.83 29.98 32.46
C ILE A 1105 20.68 28.51 32.87
N SER A 1106 21.00 28.21 34.15
CA SER A 1106 20.76 26.89 34.72
C SER A 1106 19.28 26.60 34.89
N ASN A 1107 18.92 25.32 34.99
CA ASN A 1107 17.55 24.93 35.27
C ASN A 1107 17.08 25.44 36.65
N ASN A 1108 17.96 25.44 37.65
CA ASN A 1108 17.63 25.91 39.00
C ASN A 1108 17.33 27.41 39.02
N ASP A 1109 18.19 28.22 38.37
CA ASP A 1109 17.97 29.67 38.27
C ASP A 1109 16.69 29.99 37.50
N TRP A 1110 16.48 29.29 36.38
CA TRP A 1110 15.27 29.47 35.59
C TRP A 1110 14.03 29.12 36.41
N MET A 1111 14.04 27.99 37.12
CA MET A 1111 12.88 27.51 37.87
C MET A 1111 12.51 28.44 39.03
N VAL A 1112 13.47 28.90 39.84
CA VAL A 1112 13.16 29.79 40.97
C VAL A 1112 12.59 31.13 40.49
N ILE A 1113 13.08 31.65 39.35
CA ILE A 1113 12.54 32.86 38.71
C ILE A 1113 11.15 32.58 38.13
N ALA A 1114 11.02 31.50 37.35
CA ALA A 1114 9.81 31.15 36.62
C ALA A 1114 8.64 30.87 37.57
N VAL A 1115 8.81 30.02 38.58
CA VAL A 1115 7.77 29.73 39.58
C VAL A 1115 7.37 31.01 40.30
N SER A 1116 8.34 31.83 40.72
CA SER A 1116 8.05 33.10 41.38
C SER A 1116 7.23 34.05 40.50
N LYS A 1117 7.56 34.08 39.20
CA LYS A 1117 6.87 34.91 38.20
C LYS A 1117 5.45 34.42 37.91
N VAL A 1118 5.24 33.12 37.69
CA VAL A 1118 3.93 32.60 37.28
C VAL A 1118 2.92 32.47 38.42
N THR A 1119 3.41 32.44 39.67
CA THR A 1119 2.58 32.43 40.88
C THR A 1119 2.39 33.82 41.48
N GLY A 1120 3.27 34.78 41.19
CA GLY A 1120 3.26 36.08 41.87
C GLY A 1120 3.73 35.99 43.33
N MET A 1121 4.53 34.98 43.66
CA MET A 1121 5.08 34.74 45.00
C MET A 1121 6.60 34.67 44.96
N ASP A 1122 7.27 34.87 46.10
CA ASP A 1122 8.71 34.70 46.22
C ASP A 1122 9.06 33.28 46.70
N TYR A 1123 9.60 32.45 45.81
CA TYR A 1123 9.95 31.05 46.09
C TYR A 1123 11.39 30.82 46.57
N ARG A 1124 12.18 31.87 46.83
CA ARG A 1124 13.59 31.72 47.25
C ARG A 1124 13.73 30.94 48.55
N ASP A 1125 12.88 31.24 49.52
CA ASP A 1125 12.85 30.54 50.80
C ASP A 1125 12.41 29.07 50.65
N TYR A 1126 11.50 28.79 49.71
CA TYR A 1126 11.08 27.43 49.39
C TYR A 1126 12.23 26.60 48.82
N PHE A 1127 12.92 27.12 47.80
CA PHE A 1127 14.08 26.44 47.21
C PHE A 1127 15.20 26.23 48.22
N SER A 1128 15.48 27.24 49.05
CA SER A 1128 16.47 27.16 50.13
C SER A 1128 16.08 26.12 51.19
N MET A 1129 14.79 26.04 51.57
CA MET A 1129 14.26 25.04 52.49
C MET A 1129 14.50 23.62 51.97
N TRP A 1130 14.33 23.39 50.66
CA TRP A 1130 14.57 22.10 50.00
C TRP A 1130 16.03 21.85 49.63
N GLY A 1131 16.95 22.74 50.01
CA GLY A 1131 18.39 22.62 49.73
C GLY A 1131 18.77 22.81 48.26
N GLN A 1132 17.90 23.45 47.46
CA GLN A 1132 18.14 23.69 46.04
C GLN A 1132 18.86 25.03 45.84
N ALA A 1133 20.08 24.97 45.31
CA ALA A 1133 20.91 26.15 45.09
C ALA A 1133 20.51 26.89 43.80
N PHE A 1134 20.60 28.22 43.86
CA PHE A 1134 20.41 29.15 42.75
C PHE A 1134 21.39 30.32 42.89
N SER A 1135 21.69 31.00 41.79
CA SER A 1135 22.72 32.05 41.74
C SER A 1135 22.31 33.33 42.46
N ALA A 1136 23.30 34.14 42.83
CA ALA A 1136 23.06 35.48 43.38
C ALA A 1136 22.29 36.38 42.41
N LYS A 1137 22.45 36.17 41.10
CA LYS A 1137 21.73 36.92 40.07
C LYS A 1137 20.26 36.52 40.02
N ALA A 1138 19.96 35.23 40.08
CA ALA A 1138 18.58 34.74 40.18
C ALA A 1138 17.90 35.23 41.48
N ASN A 1139 18.64 35.22 42.59
CA ASN A 1139 18.18 35.80 43.86
C ASN A 1139 17.81 37.29 43.71
N ALA A 1140 18.69 38.10 43.13
CA ALA A 1140 18.43 39.53 42.92
C ALA A 1140 17.25 39.78 41.96
N GLN A 1141 17.09 38.94 40.94
CA GLN A 1141 15.97 39.03 40.00
C GLN A 1141 14.62 38.75 40.70
N VAL A 1142 14.55 37.74 41.57
CA VAL A 1142 13.32 37.43 42.30
C VAL A 1142 13.01 38.50 43.37
N VAL A 1143 14.03 39.04 44.06
CA VAL A 1143 13.85 40.20 44.97
C VAL A 1143 13.18 41.36 44.25
N ALA A 1144 13.61 41.65 43.01
CA ALA A 1144 13.07 42.76 42.23
C ALA A 1144 11.58 42.60 41.88
N PHE A 1145 11.01 41.40 41.97
CA PHE A 1145 9.56 41.20 41.79
C PHE A 1145 8.73 41.77 42.94
N ASN A 1146 9.30 41.90 44.14
CA ASN A 1146 8.61 42.38 45.35
C ASN A 1146 7.32 41.61 45.64
N HIS A 1147 7.38 40.28 45.55
CA HIS A 1147 6.26 39.38 45.80
C HIS A 1147 6.23 38.91 47.26
N ALA A 1148 5.05 38.47 47.73
CA ALA A 1148 4.93 37.86 49.06
C ALA A 1148 5.62 36.49 49.10
N ALA A 1149 6.28 36.17 50.22
CA ALA A 1149 7.02 34.91 50.36
C ALA A 1149 6.12 33.67 50.35
N ALA A 1150 6.57 32.63 49.64
CA ALA A 1150 6.07 31.27 49.80
C ALA A 1150 6.44 30.76 51.20
N GLN A 1151 5.44 30.43 52.00
CA GLN A 1151 5.65 30.12 53.42
C GLN A 1151 6.27 28.72 53.60
N ARG A 1152 7.14 28.58 54.60
CA ARG A 1152 7.81 27.31 54.96
C ARG A 1152 6.84 26.31 55.59
N ARG A 1153 6.05 25.67 54.74
CA ARG A 1153 5.02 24.71 55.11
C ARG A 1153 5.23 23.39 54.38
N PHE A 1154 4.72 22.33 54.98
CA PHE A 1154 4.68 21.00 54.40
C PHE A 1154 3.27 20.43 54.58
N PHE A 1155 2.61 20.14 53.47
CA PHE A 1155 1.25 19.63 53.42
C PHE A 1155 1.20 18.14 53.70
N ILE A 1156 0.29 17.73 54.57
CA ILE A 1156 0.16 16.36 55.04
C ILE A 1156 -0.65 15.58 54.00
N THR A 1157 -0.06 14.53 53.46
CA THR A 1157 -0.72 13.58 52.57
C THR A 1157 -0.18 12.18 52.86
N SER A 1158 -1.05 11.18 52.77
CA SER A 1158 -0.66 9.78 52.65
C SER A 1158 0.13 9.55 51.35
N PRO A 1159 0.84 8.42 51.20
CA PRO A 1159 1.71 8.19 50.04
C PRO A 1159 1.03 8.34 48.68
N SER A 1160 -0.27 8.04 48.57
CA SER A 1160 -1.07 8.19 47.33
C SER A 1160 -2.26 9.15 47.47
N GLY A 1161 -2.46 9.75 48.65
CA GLY A 1161 -3.59 10.62 48.98
C GLY A 1161 -3.65 11.93 48.21
N TYR A 1162 -2.51 12.40 47.69
CA TYR A 1162 -2.41 13.62 46.91
C TYR A 1162 -3.28 13.59 45.63
N CYS A 1163 -3.52 12.41 45.06
CA CYS A 1163 -4.48 12.26 43.95
C CYS A 1163 -5.95 12.27 44.39
N LYS A 1164 -6.20 12.09 45.68
CA LYS A 1164 -7.53 12.12 46.31
C LYS A 1164 -7.81 13.49 46.96
N GLY A 1165 -6.90 14.46 46.79
CA GLY A 1165 -7.01 15.82 47.33
C GLY A 1165 -6.35 16.03 48.69
N GLU A 1166 -5.75 15.01 49.31
CA GLU A 1166 -5.02 15.20 50.57
C GLU A 1166 -3.86 16.19 50.37
N GLY A 1167 -3.71 17.13 51.31
CA GLY A 1167 -2.74 18.23 51.24
C GLY A 1167 -3.25 19.45 50.47
N PHE A 1168 -4.03 19.26 49.40
CA PHE A 1168 -4.75 20.37 48.74
C PHE A 1168 -5.95 20.87 49.57
N ASP A 1169 -6.42 20.07 50.52
CA ASP A 1169 -7.39 20.44 51.56
C ASP A 1169 -6.86 21.47 52.59
N GLY A 1170 -5.58 21.85 52.48
CA GLY A 1170 -4.96 22.87 53.33
C GLY A 1170 -4.41 22.35 54.66
N ASN A 1171 -4.38 21.03 54.88
CA ASN A 1171 -3.76 20.45 56.07
C ASN A 1171 -2.22 20.48 55.94
N PHE A 1172 -1.54 21.27 56.78
CA PHE A 1172 -0.07 21.41 56.74
C PHE A 1172 0.58 21.47 58.14
N LEU A 1173 1.89 21.23 58.16
CA LEU A 1173 2.79 21.45 59.29
C LEU A 1173 3.85 22.50 58.93
N PRO A 1174 4.24 23.37 59.88
CA PRO A 1174 5.34 24.30 59.65
C PRO A 1174 6.70 23.60 59.73
N VAL A 1175 7.66 24.03 58.91
CA VAL A 1175 9.04 23.49 58.92
C VAL A 1175 9.92 24.34 59.85
N THR A 1176 9.88 24.04 61.15
CA THR A 1176 10.54 24.82 62.22
C THR A 1176 11.65 24.08 62.96
N GLY A 1177 11.88 22.80 62.66
CA GLY A 1177 12.83 21.92 63.35
C GLY A 1177 12.27 21.21 64.59
N SER A 1178 11.00 21.45 64.94
CA SER A 1178 10.39 20.94 66.19
C SER A 1178 9.10 20.14 65.99
N GLN A 1179 8.54 20.13 64.77
CA GLN A 1179 7.31 19.41 64.49
C GLN A 1179 7.58 17.93 64.18
N VAL A 1180 6.61 17.07 64.50
CA VAL A 1180 6.66 15.63 64.24
C VAL A 1180 5.56 15.21 63.27
N TRP A 1181 5.84 14.20 62.45
CA TRP A 1181 4.83 13.65 61.53
C TRP A 1181 3.67 13.03 62.33
N PRO A 1182 2.40 13.26 61.98
CA PRO A 1182 1.27 12.72 62.72
C PRO A 1182 1.28 11.18 62.69
N LEU A 1183 1.12 10.55 63.85
CA LEU A 1183 1.06 9.08 63.97
C LEU A 1183 -0.22 8.54 63.31
N ALA A 1184 -0.10 7.41 62.61
CA ALA A 1184 -1.22 6.73 61.94
C ALA A 1184 -2.31 6.38 62.98
N GLY A 1185 -3.42 7.12 62.96
CA GLY A 1185 -4.49 7.04 63.95
C GLY A 1185 -5.24 8.36 64.15
N ALA A 1186 -4.64 9.49 63.79
CA ALA A 1186 -5.31 10.79 63.70
C ALA A 1186 -5.62 11.13 62.23
N GLN A 1187 -6.49 10.35 61.58
CA GLN A 1187 -7.10 10.76 60.31
C GLN A 1187 -8.16 11.83 60.62
N PRO A 1188 -8.11 13.05 60.04
CA PRO A 1188 -9.25 13.95 60.06
C PRO A 1188 -10.41 13.25 59.34
N ARG A 1189 -11.60 13.25 59.95
CA ARG A 1189 -12.82 12.84 59.24
C ARG A 1189 -12.94 13.71 57.99
N LEU A 1190 -13.15 13.08 56.83
CA LEU A 1190 -13.61 13.74 55.62
C LEU A 1190 -14.85 14.57 55.96
N MET A 1191 -14.72 15.89 56.08
CA MET A 1191 -15.88 16.79 56.01
C MET A 1191 -16.14 17.03 54.52
N GLY A 1192 -16.99 16.19 53.93
CA GLY A 1192 -17.33 16.28 52.50
C GLY A 1192 -18.64 15.63 52.07
N ASP A 1193 -19.39 14.97 52.95
CA ASP A 1193 -20.68 14.34 52.62
C ASP A 1193 -21.89 15.32 52.58
N SER A 1194 -21.64 16.62 52.37
CA SER A 1194 -22.73 17.59 52.34
C SER A 1194 -22.51 18.72 51.33
N PHE A 1195 -22.43 18.38 50.05
CA PHE A 1195 -23.06 19.17 48.98
C PHE A 1195 -23.50 18.20 47.88
N ARG A 1196 -24.82 17.93 47.84
CA ARG A 1196 -25.52 17.32 46.70
C ARG A 1196 -25.77 18.36 45.63
#